data_AF-A0A6A4WHI1-F1
#
_entry.id   AF-A0A6A4WHI1-F1
#
_cell.length_a   1.000
_cell.length_b   1.000
_cell.length_c   1.000
_cell.angle_alpha   90.00
_cell.angle_beta   90.00
_cell.angle_gamma   90.00
#
_symmetry.space_group_name_H-M   'P 1'
#
loop_
_entity.id
_entity.type
_entity.pdbx_description
1 polymer ?
#
loop_
_entity_poly.entity_id
_entity_poly.type
_entity_poly.pdbx_seq_one_letter_code
_entity_poly.pdbx_strand_id
1 'polypeptide(L)'
;MDGISMSNESLWSILSGTSVVYSNTIVGKQLEEGKDKFSKGILYYAKSSDDDKGKTPKTSSAGSSAQKDFLSKIMKLIRHQQALLVSVWRFYHTERLYLLMGLRQIIARHADTDHPYKLEWCVSAQPPSWRHNEALSSPAGRDSWVSSALKEQAELLQCVLTYCQQRQPLSRSQLLRLVNLFTRHALGHSPPYAQLLTEQHAELLRSVTLLQTTVCLHGMQLGQLADQVRGSLSLETHLLSTEAARAELDAALPLGARPEHGPLLLAWLLVLHVTANGAAGSEGRRAALTRRCRQLNVLGYIRQMLTEAEVFQNRTSMIGKIARATIYNVVDLLLLCFDATNLGDEKDMVTICAEVLSVPHLAADFWAADSDSSGLRLLFDDVAARFPADAAPLLELCAGLARAGCSSLTEVVSYLQRVPCFAEPAAAVPGGSAAVSQGGRLWSLRAPRRPEQRLPQLLIPAGTEGRLLEGRHHLVSWSVAHSGWQRALIFLDDLQQEGQLGEQHVQPETLERAGAVACLLRAAMETGSPDLLRQLRPHIDLLFPILERHYRWGSPPQSFVHHAAEVLALYARVEPHYVWEHMDRNRLLPRGGAGGDPVLSVEAGRLGELIEAHECVQRKYPLTQAFLHLLHNTVQAAPAPPPAALVPAVAFVLRDVFPAHVRWQYARRGDETALGRACLRLLDALLPLDGPGPLRQMVARALTDGPPAETLLALVVHGEARIVMLLEEQTHWDTGAGLEFIRLIHVALSVLNRLLVLRCREDLPQQQQQQQASLLETLLTSQPVGRGQLRPVLAIAQYLFHRHNPHLPTLAIRLLLRLAKVFPMSLLASFGQDSDVICSVILRRLRAETEDASLKVAVLDFLATCVTSQPGLLQRLLGRWQH
;
A
#
# COMPACT_ATOMS: atom_id res chain seq x y z
N MET A 1 -23.12 21.73 -30.14
CA MET A 1 -23.43 20.32 -29.83
C MET A 1 -23.35 20.18 -28.32
N ASP A 2 -24.28 20.86 -27.63
CA ASP A 2 -24.25 20.98 -26.17
C ASP A 2 -25.17 19.88 -25.63
N GLY A 3 -24.60 18.86 -25.00
CA GLY A 3 -25.40 17.78 -24.42
C GLY A 3 -24.81 16.38 -24.49
N ILE A 4 -23.49 16.21 -24.35
CA ILE A 4 -22.95 14.90 -23.97
C ILE A 4 -22.90 14.88 -22.44
N SER A 5 -23.82 14.16 -21.80
CA SER A 5 -23.77 13.93 -20.36
C SER A 5 -22.44 13.27 -19.99
N MET A 6 -21.69 13.87 -19.06
CA MET A 6 -20.42 13.28 -18.62
C MET A 6 -20.62 11.88 -18.03
N SER A 7 -19.67 11.00 -18.33
CA SER A 7 -19.60 9.66 -17.73
C SER A 7 -19.26 9.76 -16.24
N ASN A 8 -19.70 8.77 -15.45
CA ASN A 8 -19.39 8.72 -14.03
C ASN A 8 -17.89 8.54 -13.79
N GLU A 9 -17.17 7.87 -14.71
CA GLU A 9 -15.70 7.84 -14.72
C GLU A 9 -15.09 9.25 -14.76
N SER A 10 -15.65 10.13 -15.60
CA SER A 10 -15.17 11.52 -15.72
C SER A 10 -15.43 12.30 -14.44
N LEU A 11 -16.63 12.14 -13.86
CA LEU A 11 -16.99 12.76 -12.58
C LEU A 11 -16.11 12.26 -11.43
N TRP A 12 -15.80 10.97 -11.39
CA TRP A 12 -14.90 10.40 -10.38
C TRP A 12 -13.45 10.91 -10.52
N SER A 13 -12.93 11.06 -11.75
CA SER A 13 -11.59 11.63 -11.98
C SER A 13 -11.48 13.08 -11.47
N ILE A 14 -12.57 13.83 -11.52
CA ILE A 14 -12.68 15.16 -10.91
C ILE A 14 -12.72 15.05 -9.37
N LEU A 15 -13.62 14.22 -8.83
CA LEU A 15 -13.83 14.07 -7.38
C LEU A 15 -12.65 13.47 -6.63
N SER A 16 -11.88 12.58 -7.25
CA SER A 16 -10.71 11.94 -6.65
C SER A 16 -9.51 12.89 -6.54
N GLY A 17 -9.54 14.06 -7.18
CA GLY A 17 -8.42 15.00 -7.21
C GLY A 17 -7.24 14.52 -8.06
N THR A 18 -7.43 13.48 -8.88
CA THR A 18 -6.43 13.06 -9.86
C THR A 18 -6.34 14.06 -11.01
N SER A 19 -7.45 14.71 -11.37
CA SER A 19 -7.47 15.84 -12.31
C SER A 19 -7.31 17.18 -11.61
N VAL A 20 -6.46 18.05 -12.17
CA VAL A 20 -6.07 19.34 -11.60
C VAL A 20 -7.03 20.46 -12.06
N VAL A 21 -8.34 20.19 -11.99
CA VAL A 21 -9.37 21.17 -12.37
C VAL A 21 -9.67 22.07 -11.17
N TYR A 22 -9.12 23.29 -11.19
CA TYR A 22 -9.26 24.25 -10.07
C TYR A 22 -10.58 25.03 -10.04
N SER A 23 -11.45 24.90 -11.05
CA SER A 23 -12.66 25.73 -11.13
C SER A 23 -13.83 25.13 -10.35
N ASN A 24 -14.08 25.67 -9.16
CA ASN A 24 -15.24 25.33 -8.33
C ASN A 24 -16.58 25.51 -9.07
N THR A 25 -16.66 26.41 -10.06
CA THR A 25 -17.90 26.65 -10.82
C THR A 25 -18.20 25.52 -11.81
N ILE A 26 -17.17 24.98 -12.47
CA ILE A 26 -17.31 23.86 -13.41
C ILE A 26 -17.61 22.57 -12.63
N VAL A 27 -16.85 22.31 -11.58
CA VAL A 27 -17.07 21.12 -10.72
C VAL A 27 -18.43 21.19 -10.05
N GLY A 28 -18.84 22.35 -9.53
CA GLY A 28 -20.15 22.56 -8.91
C GLY A 28 -21.31 22.32 -9.86
N LYS A 29 -21.25 22.88 -11.07
CA LYS A 29 -22.27 22.64 -12.10
C LYS A 29 -22.40 21.15 -12.43
N GLN A 30 -21.27 20.46 -12.59
CA GLN A 30 -21.27 19.02 -12.89
C GLN A 30 -21.78 18.16 -11.72
N LEU A 31 -21.54 18.57 -10.48
CA LEU A 31 -22.09 17.89 -9.30
C LEU A 31 -23.59 18.14 -9.12
N GLU A 32 -24.08 19.34 -9.40
CA GLU A 32 -25.53 19.64 -9.45
C GLU A 32 -26.22 18.81 -10.53
N GLU A 33 -25.64 18.73 -11.74
CA GLU A 33 -26.13 17.87 -12.82
C GLU A 33 -26.09 16.37 -12.45
N GLY A 34 -25.10 15.95 -11.64
CA GLY A 34 -24.93 14.59 -11.15
C GLY A 34 -25.70 14.26 -9.86
N LYS A 35 -26.33 15.24 -9.20
CA LYS A 35 -26.93 15.10 -7.87
C LYS A 35 -27.93 13.96 -7.78
N ASP A 36 -28.78 13.85 -8.80
CA ASP A 36 -29.79 12.80 -8.91
C ASP A 36 -29.16 11.40 -8.97
N LYS A 37 -28.03 11.25 -9.68
CA LYS A 37 -27.30 9.97 -9.79
C LYS A 37 -26.75 9.55 -8.44
N PHE A 38 -26.06 10.45 -7.74
CA PHE A 38 -25.50 10.13 -6.44
C PHE A 38 -26.60 9.92 -5.39
N SER A 39 -27.77 10.60 -5.53
CA SER A 39 -28.91 10.44 -4.64
C SER A 39 -29.56 9.09 -4.63
N LYS A 40 -29.75 8.56 -5.83
CA LYS A 40 -30.35 7.25 -6.05
C LYS A 40 -29.28 6.16 -5.96
N GLY A 41 -27.99 6.52 -6.04
CA GLY A 41 -26.88 5.57 -6.07
C GLY A 41 -27.09 4.52 -7.16
N ILE A 42 -26.91 3.25 -6.81
CA ILE A 42 -27.18 2.14 -7.73
C ILE A 42 -28.64 2.11 -8.24
N LEU A 43 -29.61 2.62 -7.47
CA LEU A 43 -31.02 2.66 -7.91
C LEU A 43 -31.25 3.59 -9.09
N TYR A 44 -30.30 4.47 -9.42
CA TYR A 44 -30.34 5.24 -10.66
C TYR A 44 -30.45 4.34 -11.90
N TYR A 45 -29.93 3.12 -11.82
CA TYR A 45 -29.95 2.12 -12.89
C TYR A 45 -31.02 1.03 -12.68
N ALA A 46 -32.10 1.32 -11.95
CA ALA A 46 -33.19 0.36 -11.70
C ALA A 46 -33.92 -0.05 -13.00
N LYS A 47 -34.68 -1.16 -12.93
CA LYS A 47 -35.47 -1.67 -14.07
C LYS A 47 -36.48 -0.59 -14.53
N SER A 48 -36.66 -0.46 -15.85
CA SER A 48 -37.67 0.47 -16.38
C SER A 48 -39.04 0.09 -15.83
N SER A 49 -39.76 1.08 -15.32
CA SER A 49 -41.16 0.93 -14.94
C SER A 49 -42.04 0.83 -16.19
N ASP A 50 -43.29 0.35 -16.05
CA ASP A 50 -44.26 0.41 -17.16
C ASP A 50 -44.57 1.87 -17.56
N ASP A 51 -44.35 2.85 -16.67
CA ASP A 51 -44.40 4.30 -16.96
C ASP A 51 -43.23 4.80 -17.85
N ASP A 52 -42.10 4.07 -17.88
CA ASP A 52 -40.94 4.42 -18.72
C ASP A 52 -41.06 3.89 -20.15
N LYS A 53 -41.86 2.83 -20.37
CA LYS A 53 -42.11 2.27 -21.71
C LYS A 53 -42.84 3.26 -22.63
N GLY A 54 -43.61 4.19 -22.06
CA GLY A 54 -44.25 5.30 -22.78
C GLY A 54 -43.39 6.58 -22.86
N LYS A 55 -42.33 6.69 -22.05
CA LYS A 55 -41.42 7.84 -22.02
C LYS A 55 -40.10 7.48 -22.70
N THR A 56 -40.06 7.54 -24.03
CA THR A 56 -38.77 7.80 -24.71
C THR A 56 -38.11 9.01 -24.05
N PRO A 57 -36.77 9.05 -23.88
CA PRO A 57 -36.12 10.00 -23.00
C PRO A 57 -36.54 11.43 -23.35
N LYS A 58 -37.28 12.07 -22.44
CA LYS A 58 -37.60 13.51 -22.48
C LYS A 58 -36.38 14.33 -22.04
N THR A 59 -35.17 13.94 -22.46
CA THR A 59 -33.97 14.76 -22.30
C THR A 59 -33.78 15.53 -23.60
N SER A 60 -34.23 16.78 -23.58
CA SER A 60 -34.20 17.78 -24.65
C SER A 60 -35.04 17.46 -25.89
N SER A 61 -35.94 18.38 -26.23
CA SER A 61 -36.72 18.45 -27.46
C SER A 61 -35.88 18.70 -28.73
N ALA A 62 -34.66 18.15 -28.80
CA ALA A 62 -33.74 18.34 -29.93
C ALA A 62 -32.96 17.06 -30.33
N GLY A 63 -33.35 15.87 -29.87
CA GLY A 63 -32.82 14.61 -30.41
C GLY A 63 -33.55 14.25 -31.72
N SER A 64 -32.90 14.47 -32.87
CA SER A 64 -33.46 14.15 -34.20
C SER A 64 -33.96 12.69 -34.27
N SER A 65 -34.99 12.42 -35.09
CA SER A 65 -35.49 11.05 -35.35
C SER A 65 -34.35 10.07 -35.71
N ALA A 66 -33.28 10.58 -36.31
CA ALA A 66 -32.07 9.83 -36.62
C ALA A 66 -31.34 9.27 -35.39
N GLN A 67 -31.32 9.94 -34.24
CA GLN A 67 -30.73 9.40 -33.01
C GLN A 67 -31.56 8.24 -32.44
N LYS A 68 -32.90 8.34 -32.52
CA LYS A 68 -33.80 7.26 -32.08
C LYS A 68 -33.72 6.05 -33.02
N ASP A 69 -33.62 6.29 -34.32
CA ASP A 69 -33.39 5.23 -35.31
C ASP A 69 -31.98 4.63 -35.21
N PHE A 70 -30.97 5.43 -34.85
CA PHE A 70 -29.62 4.96 -34.60
C PHE A 70 -29.56 4.08 -33.34
N LEU A 71 -30.20 4.49 -32.25
CA LEU A 71 -30.32 3.66 -31.03
C LEU A 71 -31.10 2.37 -31.30
N SER A 72 -32.18 2.41 -32.08
CA SER A 72 -32.95 1.20 -32.43
C SER A 72 -32.15 0.25 -33.34
N LYS A 73 -31.38 0.80 -34.30
CA LYS A 73 -30.45 0.03 -35.14
C LYS A 73 -29.29 -0.53 -34.33
N ILE A 74 -28.70 0.24 -33.41
CA ILE A 74 -27.66 -0.23 -32.50
C ILE A 74 -28.20 -1.34 -31.60
N MET A 75 -29.39 -1.20 -31.01
CA MET A 75 -29.98 -2.26 -30.20
C MET A 75 -30.23 -3.54 -31.01
N LYS A 76 -30.62 -3.42 -32.29
CA LYS A 76 -30.73 -4.56 -33.21
C LYS A 76 -29.36 -5.16 -33.56
N LEU A 77 -28.33 -4.32 -33.77
CA LEU A 77 -26.96 -4.75 -34.07
C LEU A 77 -26.27 -5.42 -32.87
N ILE A 78 -26.48 -4.87 -31.67
CA ILE A 78 -26.02 -5.40 -30.38
C ILE A 78 -26.58 -6.81 -30.14
N ARG A 79 -27.84 -7.06 -30.52
CA ARG A 79 -28.47 -8.39 -30.42
C ARG A 79 -27.83 -9.43 -31.36
N HIS A 80 -27.16 -8.99 -32.43
CA HIS A 80 -26.52 -9.89 -33.40
C HIS A 80 -24.99 -9.94 -33.29
N GLN A 81 -24.36 -8.99 -32.59
CA GLN A 81 -22.91 -8.94 -32.36
C GLN A 81 -22.57 -9.12 -30.87
N GLN A 82 -22.25 -10.36 -30.48
CA GLN A 82 -21.88 -10.71 -29.11
C GLN A 82 -20.73 -9.84 -28.55
N ALA A 83 -19.73 -9.49 -29.37
CA ALA A 83 -18.60 -8.66 -28.92
C ALA A 83 -19.01 -7.22 -28.54
N LEU A 84 -19.95 -6.62 -29.29
CA LEU A 84 -20.47 -5.30 -28.99
C LEU A 84 -21.33 -5.33 -27.72
N LEU A 85 -22.14 -6.37 -27.55
CA LEU A 85 -22.94 -6.59 -26.35
C LEU A 85 -22.06 -6.69 -25.10
N VAL A 86 -20.98 -7.48 -25.12
CA VAL A 86 -20.01 -7.58 -24.02
C VAL A 86 -19.39 -6.21 -23.69
N SER A 87 -19.06 -5.41 -24.70
CA SER A 87 -18.48 -4.07 -24.52
C SER A 87 -19.46 -3.10 -23.85
N VAL A 88 -20.74 -3.12 -24.24
CA VAL A 88 -21.81 -2.33 -23.62
C VAL A 88 -22.05 -2.76 -22.16
N TRP A 89 -22.00 -4.07 -21.89
CA TRP A 89 -22.11 -4.61 -20.53
C TRP A 89 -20.96 -4.17 -19.63
N ARG A 90 -19.73 -4.23 -20.14
CA ARG A 90 -18.54 -3.72 -19.43
C ARG A 90 -18.69 -2.24 -19.13
N PHE A 91 -19.12 -1.43 -20.10
CA PHE A 91 -19.37 0.00 -19.91
C PHE A 91 -20.43 0.26 -18.82
N TYR A 92 -21.54 -0.48 -18.83
CA TYR A 92 -22.61 -0.36 -17.84
C TYR A 92 -22.13 -0.61 -16.39
N HIS A 93 -21.41 -1.71 -16.16
CA HIS A 93 -20.87 -2.02 -14.83
C HIS A 93 -19.79 -1.04 -14.39
N THR A 94 -18.94 -0.61 -15.33
CA THR A 94 -17.91 0.40 -15.08
C THR A 94 -18.53 1.72 -14.60
N GLU A 95 -19.57 2.21 -15.28
CA GLU A 95 -20.28 3.43 -14.88
C GLU A 95 -20.93 3.35 -13.50
N ARG A 96 -21.52 2.19 -13.15
CA ARG A 96 -22.09 1.95 -11.81
C ARG A 96 -21.02 1.96 -10.73
N LEU A 97 -19.88 1.34 -11.01
CA LEU A 97 -18.79 1.27 -10.06
C LEU A 97 -18.18 2.65 -9.81
N TYR A 98 -17.94 3.44 -10.85
CA TYR A 98 -17.46 4.82 -10.70
C TYR A 98 -18.45 5.73 -9.97
N LEU A 99 -19.77 5.47 -10.08
CA LEU A 99 -20.75 6.17 -9.28
C LEU A 99 -20.54 5.94 -7.78
N LEU A 100 -20.32 4.68 -7.38
CA LEU A 100 -20.03 4.31 -5.99
C LEU A 100 -18.70 4.90 -5.51
N MET A 101 -17.67 4.82 -6.35
CA MET A 101 -16.36 5.40 -6.02
C MET A 101 -16.46 6.92 -5.87
N GLY A 102 -17.23 7.61 -6.72
CA GLY A 102 -17.51 9.04 -6.59
C GLY A 102 -18.26 9.35 -5.30
N LEU A 103 -19.26 8.53 -4.94
CA LEU A 103 -19.99 8.66 -3.67
C LEU A 103 -19.05 8.51 -2.47
N ARG A 104 -18.14 7.53 -2.47
CA ARG A 104 -17.14 7.34 -1.42
C ARG A 104 -16.25 8.57 -1.23
N GLN A 105 -15.78 9.19 -2.33
CA GLN A 105 -14.98 10.41 -2.26
C GLN A 105 -15.76 11.59 -1.68
N ILE A 106 -17.04 11.74 -2.05
CA ILE A 106 -17.92 12.78 -1.48
C ILE A 106 -18.11 12.57 0.03
N ILE A 107 -18.34 11.33 0.48
CA ILE A 107 -18.49 11.01 1.90
C ILE A 107 -17.17 11.26 2.66
N ALA A 108 -16.05 10.82 2.11
CA ALA A 108 -14.73 10.93 2.75
C ALA A 108 -14.29 12.39 2.95
N ARG A 109 -14.59 13.26 1.98
CA ARG A 109 -14.21 14.69 2.02
C ARG A 109 -15.23 15.59 2.71
N HIS A 110 -16.30 15.02 3.25
CA HIS A 110 -17.37 15.81 3.87
C HIS A 110 -16.93 16.51 5.17
N ALA A 111 -15.98 15.95 5.90
CA ALA A 111 -15.45 16.54 7.13
C ALA A 111 -14.44 17.68 6.87
N ASP A 112 -14.05 17.90 5.62
CA ASP A 112 -13.20 19.02 5.22
C ASP A 112 -14.06 20.29 5.11
N THR A 113 -13.84 21.25 6.02
CA THR A 113 -14.63 22.48 6.11
C THR A 113 -14.47 23.40 4.90
N ASP A 114 -13.46 23.17 4.05
CA ASP A 114 -13.18 23.96 2.84
C ASP A 114 -13.87 23.41 1.57
N HIS A 115 -14.59 22.28 1.65
CA HIS A 115 -15.19 21.64 0.47
C HIS A 115 -16.69 22.01 0.25
N PRO A 116 -17.12 22.52 -0.92
CA PRO A 116 -18.42 23.24 -1.06
C PRO A 116 -19.70 22.38 -1.09
N TYR A 117 -19.61 21.04 -1.12
CA TYR A 117 -20.75 20.20 -1.50
C TYR A 117 -21.11 19.15 -0.44
N LYS A 118 -22.27 19.37 0.22
CA LYS A 118 -22.88 18.48 1.21
C LYS A 118 -24.08 17.75 0.61
N LEU A 119 -24.12 16.41 0.67
CA LEU A 119 -25.26 15.59 0.23
C LEU A 119 -25.50 14.44 1.24
N GLU A 120 -26.77 14.08 1.48
CA GLU A 120 -27.23 13.04 2.41
C GLU A 120 -27.97 11.94 1.64
N TRP A 121 -27.59 10.65 1.72
CA TRP A 121 -28.34 9.57 1.03
C TRP A 121 -28.35 8.18 1.67
N CYS A 122 -29.39 7.44 1.28
CA CYS A 122 -29.85 6.14 1.76
C CYS A 122 -29.25 4.94 1.00
N VAL A 123 -28.88 3.90 1.74
CA VAL A 123 -28.48 2.60 1.20
C VAL A 123 -29.68 1.65 1.17
N SER A 124 -30.24 1.40 0.00
CA SER A 124 -31.01 0.18 -0.27
C SER A 124 -31.05 -0.11 -1.77
N ALA A 125 -30.24 -1.04 -2.26
CA ALA A 125 -30.39 -1.54 -3.63
C ALA A 125 -30.08 -3.04 -3.69
N GLN A 126 -30.92 -3.78 -4.40
CA GLN A 126 -30.62 -5.15 -4.82
C GLN A 126 -29.92 -5.13 -6.18
N PRO A 127 -28.92 -5.99 -6.42
CA PRO A 127 -28.26 -6.09 -7.72
C PRO A 127 -29.25 -6.56 -8.80
N PRO A 128 -29.04 -6.19 -10.07
CA PRO A 128 -29.91 -6.64 -11.16
C PRO A 128 -29.97 -8.17 -11.26
N SER A 129 -31.17 -8.70 -11.51
CA SER A 129 -31.44 -10.14 -11.57
C SER A 129 -30.71 -10.82 -12.75
N TRP A 130 -29.86 -11.81 -12.46
CA TRP A 130 -29.05 -12.58 -13.43
C TRP A 130 -29.87 -13.45 -14.42
N ARG A 131 -31.14 -13.74 -14.13
CA ARG A 131 -31.92 -14.81 -14.78
C ARG A 131 -32.43 -14.56 -16.21
N HIS A 132 -32.16 -13.42 -16.85
CA HIS A 132 -32.81 -13.07 -18.14
C HIS A 132 -31.91 -12.36 -19.18
N ASN A 133 -30.60 -12.60 -19.22
CA ASN A 133 -29.70 -11.91 -20.16
C ASN A 133 -28.96 -12.84 -21.13
N GLU A 134 -29.23 -12.69 -22.43
CA GLU A 134 -28.55 -13.39 -23.54
C GLU A 134 -27.04 -13.10 -23.60
N ALA A 135 -26.59 -11.97 -23.03
CA ALA A 135 -25.18 -11.59 -22.91
C ALA A 135 -24.36 -12.48 -21.96
N LEU A 136 -25.04 -13.20 -21.05
CA LEU A 136 -24.44 -14.03 -20.00
C LEU A 136 -24.40 -15.52 -20.40
N SER A 137 -24.69 -15.86 -21.65
CA SER A 137 -24.64 -17.24 -22.14
C SER A 137 -23.21 -17.78 -22.24
N SER A 138 -22.20 -16.90 -22.38
CA SER A 138 -20.79 -17.29 -22.45
C SER A 138 -20.16 -17.42 -21.04
N PRO A 139 -19.18 -18.33 -20.83
CA PRO A 139 -18.42 -18.41 -19.58
C PRO A 139 -17.77 -17.08 -19.19
N ALA A 140 -17.11 -16.41 -20.14
CA ALA A 140 -16.46 -15.11 -19.92
C ALA A 140 -17.44 -14.00 -19.50
N GLY A 141 -18.67 -14.02 -20.03
CA GLY A 141 -19.72 -13.08 -19.61
C GLY A 141 -20.17 -13.31 -18.17
N ARG A 142 -20.24 -14.57 -17.72
CA ARG A 142 -20.56 -14.93 -16.33
C ARG A 142 -19.46 -14.49 -15.37
N ASP A 143 -18.19 -14.75 -15.70
CA ASP A 143 -17.05 -14.35 -14.88
C ASP A 143 -16.96 -12.82 -14.72
N SER A 144 -17.12 -12.07 -15.82
CA SER A 144 -17.12 -10.60 -15.79
C SER A 144 -18.26 -10.03 -14.93
N TRP A 145 -19.45 -10.64 -14.99
CA TRP A 145 -20.59 -10.23 -14.16
C TRP A 145 -20.35 -10.50 -12.67
N VAL A 146 -19.85 -11.68 -12.31
CA VAL A 146 -19.52 -12.04 -10.92
C VAL A 146 -18.47 -11.08 -10.36
N SER A 147 -17.40 -10.84 -11.11
CA SER A 147 -16.35 -9.88 -10.74
C SER A 147 -16.92 -8.47 -10.52
N SER A 148 -17.75 -7.99 -11.44
CA SER A 148 -18.40 -6.67 -11.32
C SER A 148 -19.32 -6.59 -10.09
N ALA A 149 -20.11 -7.63 -9.83
CA ALA A 149 -21.01 -7.68 -8.68
C ALA A 149 -20.25 -7.67 -7.35
N LEU A 150 -19.17 -8.44 -7.22
CA LEU A 150 -18.32 -8.46 -6.03
C LEU A 150 -17.62 -7.11 -5.81
N LYS A 151 -17.17 -6.45 -6.88
CA LYS A 151 -16.56 -5.10 -6.81
C LYS A 151 -17.56 -4.03 -6.38
N GLU A 152 -18.76 -4.05 -6.94
CA GLU A 152 -19.85 -3.14 -6.50
C GLU A 152 -20.19 -3.37 -5.01
N GLN A 153 -20.24 -4.63 -4.56
CA GLN A 153 -20.45 -4.95 -3.14
C GLN A 153 -19.31 -4.45 -2.25
N ALA A 154 -18.05 -4.65 -2.66
CA ALA A 154 -16.89 -4.18 -1.92
C ALA A 154 -16.88 -2.65 -1.79
N GLU A 155 -17.16 -1.90 -2.87
CA GLU A 155 -17.23 -0.43 -2.81
C GLU A 155 -18.42 0.08 -1.98
N LEU A 156 -19.57 -0.60 -2.02
CA LEU A 156 -20.70 -0.26 -1.14
C LEU A 156 -20.33 -0.39 0.34
N LEU A 157 -19.65 -1.48 0.72
CA LEU A 157 -19.22 -1.70 2.11
C LEU A 157 -18.20 -0.64 2.55
N GLN A 158 -17.30 -0.24 1.65
CA GLN A 158 -16.37 0.87 1.90
C GLN A 158 -17.10 2.21 2.08
N CYS A 159 -18.14 2.48 1.30
CA CYS A 159 -19.00 3.66 1.49
C CYS A 159 -19.66 3.65 2.88
N VAL A 160 -20.20 2.49 3.29
CA VAL A 160 -20.82 2.32 4.63
C VAL A 160 -19.80 2.57 5.74
N LEU A 161 -18.60 1.97 5.67
CA LEU A 161 -17.54 2.19 6.66
C LEU A 161 -17.14 3.67 6.75
N THR A 162 -16.91 4.30 5.60
CA THR A 162 -16.52 5.71 5.53
C THR A 162 -17.62 6.61 6.10
N TYR A 163 -18.89 6.31 5.81
CA TYR A 163 -20.03 7.02 6.36
C TYR A 163 -20.11 6.89 7.88
N CYS A 164 -19.95 5.66 8.41
CA CYS A 164 -20.00 5.41 9.85
C CYS A 164 -18.92 6.20 10.60
N GLN A 165 -17.71 6.25 10.03
CA GLN A 165 -16.58 6.98 10.62
C GLN A 165 -16.76 8.51 10.57
N GLN A 166 -17.25 9.05 9.45
CA GLN A 166 -17.25 10.50 9.21
C GLN A 166 -18.53 11.22 9.65
N ARG A 167 -19.66 10.50 9.76
CA ARG A 167 -20.97 11.12 10.02
C ARG A 167 -21.54 10.70 11.35
N GLN A 168 -21.89 9.42 11.44
CA GLN A 168 -22.68 8.93 12.56
C GLN A 168 -22.46 7.43 12.74
N PRO A 169 -22.28 6.97 13.98
CA PRO A 169 -22.20 5.54 14.25
C PRO A 169 -23.54 4.85 13.99
N LEU A 170 -23.51 3.55 13.70
CA LEU A 170 -24.72 2.78 13.38
C LEU A 170 -25.68 2.71 14.57
N SER A 171 -26.96 2.99 14.32
CA SER A 171 -28.02 2.70 15.30
C SER A 171 -28.29 1.20 15.42
N ARG A 172 -28.87 0.77 16.54
CA ARG A 172 -29.22 -0.64 16.80
C ARG A 172 -30.00 -1.30 15.65
N SER A 173 -31.01 -0.60 15.12
CA SER A 173 -31.83 -1.12 14.02
C SER A 173 -31.06 -1.23 12.70
N GLN A 174 -30.08 -0.36 12.46
CA GLN A 174 -29.22 -0.42 11.28
C GLN A 174 -28.22 -1.57 11.42
N LEU A 175 -27.59 -1.73 12.59
CA LEU A 175 -26.68 -2.84 12.87
C LEU A 175 -27.39 -4.20 12.69
N LEU A 176 -28.55 -4.39 13.31
CA LEU A 176 -29.32 -5.64 13.19
C LEU A 176 -29.75 -5.92 11.75
N ARG A 177 -30.13 -4.88 10.98
CA ARG A 177 -30.45 -5.05 9.55
C ARG A 177 -29.24 -5.52 8.74
N LEU A 178 -28.07 -4.93 8.99
CA LEU A 178 -26.83 -5.31 8.29
C LEU A 178 -26.36 -6.71 8.69
N VAL A 179 -26.36 -7.04 9.99
CA VAL A 179 -25.99 -8.38 10.48
C VAL A 179 -26.91 -9.43 9.88
N ASN A 180 -28.23 -9.25 9.95
CA ASN A 180 -29.20 -10.18 9.34
C ASN A 180 -29.05 -10.27 7.81
N LEU A 181 -28.66 -9.19 7.14
CA LEU A 181 -28.35 -9.23 5.72
C LEU A 181 -27.10 -10.07 5.46
N PHE A 182 -26.04 -9.86 6.22
CA PHE A 182 -24.76 -10.53 6.02
C PHE A 182 -24.80 -12.02 6.37
N THR A 183 -25.55 -12.40 7.40
CA THR A 183 -25.68 -13.81 7.80
C THR A 183 -26.44 -14.65 6.79
N ARG A 184 -27.37 -14.06 6.01
CA ARG A 184 -28.08 -14.76 4.90
C ARG A 184 -27.14 -15.32 3.84
N HIS A 185 -25.99 -14.70 3.61
CA HIS A 185 -24.98 -15.15 2.65
C HIS A 185 -23.65 -15.50 3.33
N ALA A 186 -23.71 -15.90 4.61
CA ALA A 186 -22.56 -16.33 5.42
C ALA A 186 -21.37 -15.35 5.39
N LEU A 187 -21.66 -14.07 5.69
CA LEU A 187 -20.69 -12.95 5.75
C LEU A 187 -19.90 -12.71 4.46
N GLY A 188 -20.42 -13.15 3.32
CA GLY A 188 -19.84 -12.92 1.99
C GLY A 188 -19.41 -14.21 1.32
N HIS A 189 -19.30 -15.31 2.07
CA HIS A 189 -18.75 -16.56 1.57
C HIS A 189 -19.69 -17.35 0.63
N SER A 190 -21.00 -17.31 0.87
CA SER A 190 -21.98 -18.04 0.07
C SER A 190 -22.99 -17.08 -0.54
N PRO A 191 -22.57 -16.25 -1.53
CA PRO A 191 -23.50 -15.39 -2.24
C PRO A 191 -24.56 -16.23 -2.98
N PRO A 192 -25.72 -15.65 -3.32
CA PRO A 192 -26.78 -16.37 -4.04
C PRO A 192 -26.36 -16.90 -5.42
N TYR A 193 -25.22 -16.46 -5.94
CA TYR A 193 -24.59 -16.90 -7.18
C TYR A 193 -23.31 -17.73 -6.94
N ALA A 194 -23.17 -18.37 -5.78
CA ALA A 194 -21.98 -19.16 -5.41
C ALA A 194 -21.60 -20.24 -6.45
N GLN A 195 -22.57 -20.77 -7.19
CA GLN A 195 -22.37 -21.73 -8.27
C GLN A 195 -21.58 -21.17 -9.48
N LEU A 196 -21.50 -19.85 -9.60
CA LEU A 196 -20.77 -19.15 -10.66
C LEU A 196 -19.36 -18.72 -10.21
N LEU A 197 -18.99 -18.96 -8.96
CA LEU A 197 -17.67 -18.61 -8.46
C LEU A 197 -16.61 -19.56 -9.01
N THR A 198 -15.44 -18.98 -9.28
CA THR A 198 -14.23 -19.66 -9.76
C THR A 198 -13.06 -19.21 -8.90
N GLU A 199 -11.91 -19.89 -8.97
CA GLU A 199 -10.72 -19.52 -8.20
C GLU A 199 -10.25 -18.08 -8.42
N GLN A 200 -10.53 -17.51 -9.60
CA GLN A 200 -10.21 -16.12 -9.93
C GLN A 200 -10.93 -15.10 -9.04
N HIS A 201 -12.08 -15.48 -8.46
CA HIS A 201 -12.90 -14.61 -7.62
C HIS A 201 -12.55 -14.70 -6.13
N ALA A 202 -11.65 -15.60 -5.73
CA ALA A 202 -11.37 -15.90 -4.32
C ALA A 202 -10.90 -14.67 -3.52
N GLU A 203 -10.01 -13.85 -4.08
CA GLU A 203 -9.49 -12.65 -3.42
C GLU A 203 -10.54 -11.53 -3.27
N LEU A 204 -11.39 -11.34 -4.30
CA LEU A 204 -12.52 -10.41 -4.23
C LEU A 204 -13.54 -10.85 -3.16
N LEU A 205 -13.85 -12.15 -3.11
CA LEU A 205 -14.75 -12.73 -2.12
C LEU A 205 -14.21 -12.57 -0.70
N ARG A 206 -12.90 -12.83 -0.51
CA ARG A 206 -12.19 -12.60 0.74
C ARG A 206 -12.28 -11.14 1.16
N SER A 207 -12.06 -10.21 0.23
CA SER A 207 -12.16 -8.76 0.47
C SER A 207 -13.56 -8.34 0.91
N VAL A 208 -14.61 -8.83 0.25
CA VAL A 208 -16.01 -8.59 0.66
C VAL A 208 -16.26 -9.14 2.07
N THR A 209 -15.75 -10.34 2.37
CA THR A 209 -15.93 -10.96 3.69
C THR A 209 -15.27 -10.13 4.79
N LEU A 210 -14.03 -9.72 4.58
CA LEU A 210 -13.28 -8.86 5.50
C LEU A 210 -13.97 -7.50 5.73
N LEU A 211 -14.50 -6.89 4.67
CA LEU A 211 -15.25 -5.64 4.76
C LEU A 211 -16.56 -5.80 5.53
N GLN A 212 -17.32 -6.88 5.32
CA GLN A 212 -18.55 -7.16 6.09
C GLN A 212 -18.24 -7.37 7.57
N THR A 213 -17.22 -8.17 7.88
CA THR A 213 -16.73 -8.38 9.25
C THR A 213 -16.35 -7.04 9.89
N THR A 214 -15.62 -6.18 9.18
CA THR A 214 -15.20 -4.87 9.68
C THR A 214 -16.39 -3.92 9.90
N VAL A 215 -17.40 -3.91 9.02
CA VAL A 215 -18.63 -3.11 9.20
C VAL A 215 -19.36 -3.53 10.46
N CYS A 216 -19.51 -4.83 10.71
CA CYS A 216 -20.15 -5.33 11.91
C CYS A 216 -19.35 -5.01 13.17
N LEU A 217 -18.02 -5.19 13.16
CA LEU A 217 -17.14 -4.84 14.28
C LEU A 217 -17.22 -3.36 14.62
N HIS A 218 -17.11 -2.50 13.61
CA HIS A 218 -17.20 -1.05 13.78
C HIS A 218 -18.59 -0.65 14.31
N GLY A 219 -19.65 -1.30 13.82
CA GLY A 219 -21.02 -1.07 14.26
C GLY A 219 -21.33 -1.50 15.70
N MET A 220 -20.55 -2.41 16.29
CA MET A 220 -20.69 -2.82 17.69
C MET A 220 -20.17 -1.77 18.69
N GLN A 221 -19.48 -0.71 18.22
CA GLN A 221 -19.04 0.44 19.03
C GLN A 221 -18.23 0.06 20.29
N LEU A 222 -17.30 -0.90 20.17
CA LEU A 222 -16.51 -1.43 21.30
C LEU A 222 -15.70 -0.36 22.05
N GLY A 223 -15.36 0.77 21.42
CA GLY A 223 -14.70 1.89 22.09
C GLY A 223 -15.53 2.46 23.24
N GLN A 224 -16.86 2.57 23.08
CA GLN A 224 -17.75 3.03 24.16
C GLN A 224 -17.80 2.03 25.33
N LEU A 225 -17.64 0.73 25.05
CA LEU A 225 -17.55 -0.28 26.11
C LEU A 225 -16.22 -0.19 26.85
N ALA A 226 -15.12 0.13 26.16
CA ALA A 226 -13.84 0.40 26.82
C ALA A 226 -13.95 1.62 27.75
N ASP A 227 -14.58 2.70 27.27
CA ASP A 227 -14.90 3.89 28.07
C ASP A 227 -15.74 3.58 29.30
N GLN A 228 -16.67 2.62 29.21
CA GLN A 228 -17.45 2.14 30.36
C GLN A 228 -16.61 1.36 31.37
N VAL A 229 -15.74 0.45 30.90
CA VAL A 229 -14.82 -0.28 31.78
C VAL A 229 -13.89 0.68 32.54
N ARG A 230 -13.50 1.79 31.88
CA ARG A 230 -12.75 2.90 32.49
C ARG A 230 -13.57 3.78 33.44
N GLY A 231 -14.89 3.62 33.49
CA GLY A 231 -15.79 4.47 34.29
C GLY A 231 -16.11 5.85 33.72
N SER A 232 -15.75 6.11 32.45
CA SER A 232 -15.95 7.41 31.78
C SER A 232 -17.32 7.59 31.13
N LEU A 233 -18.02 6.49 30.83
CA LEU A 233 -19.38 6.49 30.27
C LEU A 233 -20.28 5.51 31.04
N SER A 234 -21.58 5.80 31.09
CA SER A 234 -22.59 4.91 31.71
C SER A 234 -22.95 3.74 30.78
N LEU A 235 -23.24 2.57 31.36
CA LEU A 235 -23.73 1.37 30.63
C LEU A 235 -25.01 1.64 29.81
N GLU A 236 -25.87 2.54 30.29
CA GLU A 236 -27.17 2.81 29.68
C GLU A 236 -27.07 3.46 28.29
N THR A 237 -25.96 4.12 27.98
CA THR A 237 -25.77 4.82 26.70
C THR A 237 -25.41 3.90 25.54
N HIS A 238 -25.03 2.65 25.82
CA HIS A 238 -24.57 1.72 24.79
C HIS A 238 -25.72 0.98 24.09
N LEU A 239 -25.58 0.73 22.78
CA LEU A 239 -26.61 0.14 21.92
C LEU A 239 -27.03 -1.30 22.31
N LEU A 240 -26.18 -2.03 23.02
CA LEU A 240 -26.37 -3.43 23.44
C LEU A 240 -26.45 -3.60 24.98
N SER A 241 -26.82 -2.54 25.70
CA SER A 241 -26.95 -2.57 27.17
C SER A 241 -28.10 -3.46 27.66
N THR A 242 -29.24 -3.42 26.96
CA THR A 242 -30.44 -4.18 27.33
C THR A 242 -30.35 -5.68 26.99
N GLU A 243 -31.00 -6.54 27.79
CA GLU A 243 -31.10 -7.98 27.50
C GLU A 243 -31.81 -8.28 26.17
N ALA A 244 -32.89 -7.57 25.85
CA ALA A 244 -33.59 -7.72 24.58
C ALA A 244 -32.68 -7.43 23.36
N ALA A 245 -31.89 -6.35 23.41
CA ALA A 245 -30.94 -6.02 22.35
C ALA A 245 -29.86 -7.09 22.19
N ARG A 246 -29.40 -7.69 23.30
CA ARG A 246 -28.42 -8.78 23.27
C ARG A 246 -29.01 -10.06 22.70
N ALA A 247 -30.24 -10.41 23.07
CA ALA A 247 -30.94 -11.58 22.53
C ALA A 247 -31.20 -11.43 21.02
N GLU A 248 -31.61 -10.24 20.55
CA GLU A 248 -31.80 -9.95 19.13
C GLU A 248 -30.50 -10.14 18.33
N LEU A 249 -29.37 -9.66 18.85
CA LEU A 249 -28.08 -9.79 18.17
C LEU A 249 -27.50 -11.21 18.26
N ASP A 250 -27.64 -11.90 19.38
CA ASP A 250 -27.20 -13.31 19.52
C ASP A 250 -27.97 -14.21 18.55
N ALA A 251 -29.28 -13.99 18.39
CA ALA A 251 -30.10 -14.68 17.39
C ALA A 251 -29.70 -14.35 15.95
N ALA A 252 -29.26 -13.11 15.69
CA ALA A 252 -28.79 -12.68 14.39
C ALA A 252 -27.37 -13.17 14.04
N LEU A 253 -26.61 -13.70 15.01
CA LEU A 253 -25.22 -14.18 14.86
C LEU A 253 -25.07 -15.71 15.05
N PRO A 254 -25.74 -16.57 14.26
CA PRO A 254 -25.43 -18.01 14.23
C PRO A 254 -24.12 -18.26 13.46
N LEU A 255 -23.00 -17.81 14.02
CA LEU A 255 -21.70 -17.86 13.36
C LEU A 255 -21.10 -19.27 13.42
N GLY A 256 -20.69 -19.77 12.25
CA GLY A 256 -20.11 -21.11 12.07
C GLY A 256 -18.64 -21.27 12.52
N ALA A 257 -18.00 -22.37 12.12
CA ALA A 257 -16.63 -22.78 12.48
C ALA A 257 -15.49 -22.14 11.68
N ARG A 258 -15.76 -21.01 11.02
CA ARG A 258 -14.83 -20.48 10.03
C ARG A 258 -13.94 -19.38 10.63
N PRO A 259 -12.67 -19.28 10.23
CA PRO A 259 -11.74 -18.31 10.81
C PRO A 259 -12.17 -16.85 10.57
N GLU A 260 -12.87 -16.56 9.47
CA GLU A 260 -13.30 -15.19 9.12
C GLU A 260 -14.38 -14.64 10.07
N HIS A 261 -15.11 -15.53 10.75
CA HIS A 261 -16.07 -15.16 11.78
C HIS A 261 -15.39 -14.89 13.14
N GLY A 262 -14.14 -15.30 13.28
CA GLY A 262 -13.36 -15.20 14.51
C GLY A 262 -13.37 -13.82 15.15
N PRO A 263 -13.02 -12.74 14.43
CA PRO A 263 -13.03 -11.39 14.98
C PRO A 263 -14.40 -10.96 15.53
N LEU A 264 -15.49 -11.31 14.84
CA LEU A 264 -16.86 -11.00 15.30
C LEU A 264 -17.26 -11.79 16.54
N LEU A 265 -16.85 -13.06 16.62
CA LEU A 265 -17.06 -13.89 17.80
C LEU A 265 -16.32 -13.34 19.02
N LEU A 266 -15.09 -12.85 18.81
CA LEU A 266 -14.29 -12.20 19.85
C LEU A 266 -14.93 -10.89 20.31
N ALA A 267 -15.36 -10.04 19.39
CA ALA A 267 -16.08 -8.82 19.72
C ALA A 267 -17.37 -9.11 20.50
N TRP A 268 -18.14 -10.12 20.08
CA TRP A 268 -19.35 -10.51 20.79
C TRP A 268 -19.08 -11.06 22.19
N LEU A 269 -18.01 -11.85 22.37
CA LEU A 269 -17.54 -12.29 23.67
C LEU A 269 -17.24 -11.09 24.60
N LEU A 270 -16.57 -10.06 24.10
CA LEU A 270 -16.25 -8.85 24.86
C LEU A 270 -17.51 -8.07 25.25
N VAL A 271 -18.45 -7.90 24.32
CA VAL A 271 -19.74 -7.25 24.61
C VAL A 271 -20.48 -7.98 25.73
N LEU A 272 -20.55 -9.31 25.67
CA LEU A 272 -21.20 -10.12 26.71
C LEU A 272 -20.44 -10.05 28.04
N HIS A 273 -19.11 -9.99 28.01
CA HIS A 273 -18.31 -9.89 29.23
C HIS A 273 -18.60 -8.60 29.99
N VAL A 274 -18.65 -7.46 29.30
CA VAL A 274 -18.89 -6.14 29.91
C VAL A 274 -20.35 -5.95 30.30
N THR A 275 -21.29 -6.26 29.39
CA THR A 275 -22.72 -5.93 29.59
C THR A 275 -23.50 -6.97 30.38
N ALA A 276 -23.08 -8.24 30.38
CA ALA A 276 -23.80 -9.37 30.97
C ALA A 276 -23.10 -9.97 32.19
N ASN A 277 -22.20 -9.23 32.83
CA ASN A 277 -21.43 -9.75 33.95
C ASN A 277 -22.36 -10.15 35.12
N GLY A 278 -22.33 -11.42 35.52
CA GLY A 278 -23.18 -11.96 36.60
C GLY A 278 -24.61 -12.38 36.21
N ALA A 279 -25.01 -12.28 34.93
CA ALA A 279 -26.32 -12.75 34.49
C ALA A 279 -26.39 -14.29 34.40
N ALA A 280 -27.45 -14.91 34.95
CA ALA A 280 -27.63 -16.36 34.95
C ALA A 280 -27.61 -16.96 33.53
N GLY A 281 -26.82 -18.01 33.30
CA GLY A 281 -26.69 -18.68 31.99
C GLY A 281 -25.69 -18.03 31.00
N SER A 282 -25.25 -16.79 31.24
CA SER A 282 -24.28 -16.10 30.37
C SER A 282 -22.86 -16.70 30.43
N GLU A 283 -22.48 -17.30 31.56
CA GLU A 283 -21.16 -17.91 31.77
C GLU A 283 -20.89 -19.09 30.83
N GLY A 284 -21.86 -20.00 30.67
CA GLY A 284 -21.72 -21.14 29.75
C GLY A 284 -21.53 -20.68 28.30
N ARG A 285 -22.26 -19.64 27.89
CA ARG A 285 -22.13 -19.03 26.56
C ARG A 285 -20.77 -18.35 26.37
N ARG A 286 -20.31 -17.56 27.35
CA ARG A 286 -18.97 -16.92 27.34
C ARG A 286 -17.86 -17.97 27.25
N ALA A 287 -17.94 -19.06 28.01
CA ALA A 287 -16.97 -20.15 27.98
C ALA A 287 -16.94 -20.87 26.62
N ALA A 288 -18.11 -21.10 26.01
CA ALA A 288 -18.21 -21.69 24.67
C ALA A 288 -17.58 -20.78 23.59
N LEU A 289 -17.89 -19.48 23.61
CA LEU A 289 -17.31 -18.49 22.70
C LEU A 289 -15.79 -18.37 22.87
N THR A 290 -15.30 -18.38 24.10
CA THR A 290 -13.85 -18.32 24.41
C THR A 290 -13.12 -19.52 23.79
N ARG A 291 -13.64 -20.73 24.01
CA ARG A 291 -13.09 -21.96 23.42
C ARG A 291 -13.08 -21.88 21.90
N ARG A 292 -14.13 -21.32 21.31
CA ARG A 292 -14.23 -21.15 19.87
C ARG A 292 -13.22 -20.16 19.31
N CYS A 293 -13.04 -19.00 19.96
CA CYS A 293 -12.04 -18.02 19.54
C CYS A 293 -10.62 -18.63 19.57
N ARG A 294 -10.29 -19.41 20.61
CA ARG A 294 -9.01 -20.12 20.66
C ARG A 294 -8.86 -21.14 19.53
N GLN A 295 -9.89 -21.93 19.24
CA GLN A 295 -9.87 -22.89 18.12
C GLN A 295 -9.68 -22.24 16.75
N LEU A 296 -10.19 -21.03 16.56
CA LEU A 296 -10.12 -20.32 15.28
C LEU A 296 -8.82 -19.50 15.09
N ASN A 297 -7.93 -19.49 16.10
CA ASN A 297 -6.76 -18.61 16.14
C ASN A 297 -7.10 -17.18 15.70
N VAL A 298 -8.05 -16.55 16.40
CA VAL A 298 -8.57 -15.23 16.01
C VAL A 298 -7.48 -14.17 15.93
N LEU A 299 -6.49 -14.21 16.83
CA LEU A 299 -5.38 -13.25 16.85
C LEU A 299 -4.48 -13.44 15.63
N GLY A 300 -4.06 -14.67 15.32
CA GLY A 300 -3.33 -14.96 14.10
C GLY A 300 -4.09 -14.54 12.84
N TYR A 301 -5.42 -14.71 12.81
CA TYR A 301 -6.26 -14.25 11.71
C TYR A 301 -6.31 -12.71 11.60
N ILE A 302 -6.48 -11.98 12.72
CA ILE A 302 -6.46 -10.50 12.72
C ILE A 302 -5.09 -9.99 12.25
N ARG A 303 -3.99 -10.62 12.68
CA ARG A 303 -2.65 -10.28 12.19
C ARG A 303 -2.56 -10.43 10.68
N GLN A 304 -2.92 -11.60 10.14
CA GLN A 304 -2.93 -11.85 8.69
C GLN A 304 -3.85 -10.87 7.95
N MET A 305 -5.01 -10.55 8.51
CA MET A 305 -5.94 -9.58 7.95
C MET A 305 -5.29 -8.19 7.80
N LEU A 306 -4.57 -7.69 8.81
CA LEU A 306 -3.94 -6.37 8.76
C LEU A 306 -2.67 -6.33 7.89
N THR A 307 -1.91 -7.43 7.83
CA THR A 307 -0.61 -7.45 7.13
C THR A 307 -0.67 -7.97 5.69
N GLU A 308 -1.61 -8.87 5.37
CA GLU A 308 -1.64 -9.60 4.09
C GLU A 308 -2.85 -9.29 3.22
N ALA A 309 -3.95 -8.76 3.76
CA ALA A 309 -5.13 -8.45 2.95
C ALA A 309 -4.95 -7.14 2.15
N GLU A 310 -5.08 -7.20 0.82
CA GLU A 310 -4.93 -6.02 -0.08
C GLU A 310 -5.81 -4.83 0.35
N VAL A 311 -7.01 -5.10 0.87
CA VAL A 311 -7.96 -4.09 1.41
C VAL A 311 -7.32 -3.19 2.47
N PHE A 312 -6.49 -3.77 3.33
CA PHE A 312 -6.00 -3.15 4.57
C PHE A 312 -4.48 -2.94 4.59
N GLN A 313 -3.75 -3.49 3.60
CA GLN A 313 -2.30 -3.36 3.47
C GLN A 313 -1.87 -1.88 3.47
N ASN A 314 -2.60 -1.00 2.78
CA ASN A 314 -2.26 0.42 2.76
C ASN A 314 -2.68 1.13 4.05
N ARG A 315 -1.70 1.42 4.92
CA ARG A 315 -1.89 2.16 6.17
C ARG A 315 -2.41 3.58 5.99
N THR A 316 -2.16 4.19 4.83
CA THR A 316 -2.55 5.58 4.55
C THR A 316 -3.99 5.70 4.02
N SER A 317 -4.55 4.60 3.49
CA SER A 317 -5.91 4.61 2.95
C SER A 317 -6.94 4.83 4.06
N MET A 318 -8.06 5.49 3.74
CA MET A 318 -9.12 5.76 4.70
C MET A 318 -9.67 4.45 5.29
N ILE A 319 -9.90 3.44 4.45
CA ILE A 319 -10.41 2.13 4.89
C ILE A 319 -9.37 1.40 5.75
N GLY A 320 -8.09 1.47 5.40
CA GLY A 320 -7.01 0.90 6.20
C GLY A 320 -6.87 1.54 7.58
N LYS A 321 -7.13 2.85 7.69
CA LYS A 321 -7.22 3.59 8.97
C LYS A 321 -8.44 3.16 9.79
N ILE A 322 -9.63 3.11 9.19
CA ILE A 322 -10.86 2.67 9.87
C ILE A 322 -10.71 1.24 10.40
N ALA A 323 -10.15 0.33 9.60
CA ALA A 323 -9.92 -1.05 10.02
C ALA A 323 -8.98 -1.12 11.22
N ARG A 324 -7.85 -0.40 11.20
CA ARG A 324 -6.90 -0.35 12.32
C ARG A 324 -7.51 0.29 13.56
N ALA A 325 -8.27 1.38 13.44
CA ALA A 325 -8.98 2.00 14.55
C ALA A 325 -10.06 1.07 15.14
N THR A 326 -10.74 0.29 14.30
CA THR A 326 -11.71 -0.70 14.76
C THR A 326 -11.02 -1.83 15.54
N ILE A 327 -9.88 -2.33 15.04
CA ILE A 327 -9.09 -3.35 15.74
C ILE A 327 -8.41 -2.78 17.00
N TYR A 328 -8.00 -1.52 17.02
CA TYR A 328 -7.53 -0.82 18.22
C TYR A 328 -8.56 -0.96 19.34
N ASN A 329 -9.83 -0.62 19.07
CA ASN A 329 -10.90 -0.72 20.06
C ASN A 329 -11.18 -2.16 20.50
N VAL A 330 -11.07 -3.14 19.59
CA VAL A 330 -11.21 -4.57 19.95
C VAL A 330 -10.10 -4.99 20.90
N VAL A 331 -8.85 -4.65 20.58
CA VAL A 331 -7.66 -5.07 21.34
C VAL A 331 -7.57 -4.33 22.67
N ASP A 332 -7.89 -3.05 22.69
CA ASP A 332 -7.91 -2.26 23.93
C ASP A 332 -8.93 -2.80 24.92
N LEU A 333 -10.16 -3.07 24.47
CA LEU A 333 -11.18 -3.68 25.32
C LEU A 333 -10.79 -5.10 25.75
N LEU A 334 -10.15 -5.88 24.87
CA LEU A 334 -9.66 -7.22 25.20
C LEU A 334 -8.65 -7.19 26.34
N LEU A 335 -7.69 -6.28 26.28
CA LEU A 335 -6.63 -6.12 27.28
C LEU A 335 -7.13 -5.47 28.58
N LEU A 336 -8.20 -4.68 28.53
CA LEU A 336 -8.90 -4.21 29.73
C LEU A 336 -9.69 -5.31 30.44
N CYS A 337 -10.25 -6.27 29.69
CA CYS A 337 -11.07 -7.34 30.26
C CYS A 337 -10.28 -8.58 30.69
N PHE A 338 -9.13 -8.83 30.07
CA PHE A 338 -8.36 -10.07 30.26
C PHE A 338 -6.85 -9.80 30.32
N ASP A 339 -6.16 -10.51 31.20
CA ASP A 339 -4.71 -10.46 31.28
C ASP A 339 -4.06 -10.99 29.99
N ALA A 340 -3.07 -10.26 29.46
CA ALA A 340 -2.37 -10.60 28.23
C ALA A 340 -1.75 -12.01 28.24
N THR A 341 -1.24 -12.44 29.40
CA THR A 341 -0.61 -13.75 29.61
C THR A 341 -1.58 -14.93 29.43
N ASN A 342 -2.88 -14.70 29.60
CA ASN A 342 -3.93 -15.72 29.51
C ASN A 342 -4.56 -15.85 28.11
N LEU A 343 -4.16 -14.98 27.16
CA LEU A 343 -4.72 -14.94 25.81
C LEU A 343 -4.07 -15.94 24.82
N GLY A 344 -2.89 -16.48 25.14
CA GLY A 344 -2.30 -17.64 24.45
C GLY A 344 -1.25 -17.34 23.38
N ASP A 345 -1.40 -16.26 22.59
CA ASP A 345 -0.49 -15.89 21.49
C ASP A 345 0.01 -14.44 21.61
N GLU A 346 0.93 -14.22 22.54
CA GLU A 346 1.49 -12.90 22.84
C GLU A 346 2.20 -12.26 21.63
N LYS A 347 2.93 -13.05 20.83
CA LYS A 347 3.63 -12.53 19.63
C LYS A 347 2.65 -11.94 18.61
N ASP A 348 1.51 -12.59 18.38
CA ASP A 348 0.47 -12.08 17.49
C ASP A 348 -0.17 -10.81 18.07
N MET A 349 -0.43 -10.76 19.39
CA MET A 349 -0.94 -9.56 20.07
C MET A 349 -0.01 -8.36 19.91
N VAL A 350 1.29 -8.55 20.18
CA VAL A 350 2.30 -7.50 20.06
C VAL A 350 2.40 -7.01 18.62
N THR A 351 2.41 -7.93 17.65
CA THR A 351 2.43 -7.57 16.22
C THR A 351 1.19 -6.76 15.82
N ILE A 352 0.00 -7.16 16.27
CA ILE A 352 -1.25 -6.43 16.01
C ILE A 352 -1.17 -5.03 16.61
N CYS A 353 -0.74 -4.91 17.86
CA CYS A 353 -0.59 -3.62 18.55
C CYS A 353 0.41 -2.72 17.80
N ALA A 354 1.58 -3.25 17.40
CA ALA A 354 2.58 -2.51 16.64
C ALA A 354 2.08 -2.05 15.26
N GLU A 355 1.21 -2.82 14.60
CA GLU A 355 0.60 -2.44 13.32
C GLU A 355 -0.52 -1.41 13.48
N VAL A 356 -1.31 -1.49 14.54
CA VAL A 356 -2.38 -0.52 14.83
C VAL A 356 -1.80 0.81 15.30
N LEU A 357 -0.82 0.78 16.20
CA LEU A 357 -0.11 1.97 16.73
C LEU A 357 0.75 2.67 15.67
N SER A 358 0.93 2.08 14.49
CA SER A 358 1.59 2.76 13.36
C SER A 358 0.74 3.87 12.70
N VAL A 359 -0.49 4.08 13.17
CA VAL A 359 -1.38 5.13 12.66
C VAL A 359 -1.26 6.39 13.54
N PRO A 360 -1.00 7.58 12.96
CA PRO A 360 -0.67 8.80 13.71
C PRO A 360 -1.66 9.19 14.82
N HIS A 361 -2.98 9.16 14.56
CA HIS A 361 -3.98 9.57 15.54
C HIS A 361 -4.12 8.55 16.69
N LEU A 362 -4.04 7.25 16.39
CA LEU A 362 -4.09 6.20 17.41
C LEU A 362 -2.85 6.22 18.31
N ALA A 363 -1.68 6.55 17.74
CA ALA A 363 -0.47 6.75 18.55
C ALA A 363 -0.60 7.97 19.47
N ALA A 364 -1.20 9.06 19.00
CA ALA A 364 -1.45 10.23 19.84
C ALA A 364 -2.41 9.90 21.00
N ASP A 365 -3.48 9.16 20.73
CA ASP A 365 -4.41 8.68 21.76
C ASP A 365 -3.70 7.76 22.78
N PHE A 366 -2.81 6.88 22.31
CA PHE A 366 -1.99 6.01 23.17
C PHE A 366 -1.06 6.80 24.10
N TRP A 367 -0.39 7.84 23.61
CA TRP A 367 0.51 8.67 24.42
C TRP A 367 -0.24 9.59 25.40
N ALA A 368 -1.46 9.99 25.05
CA ALA A 368 -2.31 10.80 25.91
C ALA A 368 -3.01 9.99 27.02
N ALA A 369 -3.14 8.67 26.84
CA ALA A 369 -3.78 7.79 27.82
C ALA A 369 -2.88 7.53 29.05
N ASP A 370 -3.50 7.55 30.24
CA ASP A 370 -2.84 7.16 31.48
C ASP A 370 -2.60 5.64 31.52
N SER A 371 -1.59 5.19 32.30
CA SER A 371 -1.16 3.78 32.39
C SER A 371 -2.29 2.79 32.61
N ASP A 372 -3.21 3.15 33.51
CA ASP A 372 -4.28 2.27 33.99
C ASP A 372 -5.57 2.41 33.16
N SER A 373 -5.59 3.38 32.23
CA SER A 373 -6.79 3.73 31.47
C SER A 373 -6.89 3.01 30.12
N SER A 374 -5.77 2.63 29.49
CA SER A 374 -5.77 1.95 28.19
C SER A 374 -5.25 0.52 28.32
N GLY A 375 -5.98 -0.43 27.74
CA GLY A 375 -5.56 -1.82 27.66
C GLY A 375 -4.25 -2.00 26.89
N LEU A 376 -4.05 -1.24 25.79
CA LEU A 376 -2.77 -1.27 25.08
C LEU A 376 -1.63 -0.73 25.95
N ARG A 377 -1.90 0.24 26.82
CA ARG A 377 -0.88 0.76 27.74
C ARG A 377 -0.51 -0.24 28.82
N LEU A 378 -1.48 -1.01 29.34
CA LEU A 378 -1.22 -2.14 30.23
C LEU A 378 -0.29 -3.18 29.60
N LEU A 379 -0.52 -3.53 28.32
CA LEU A 379 0.39 -4.44 27.60
C LEU A 379 1.78 -3.83 27.41
N PHE A 380 1.85 -2.54 27.05
CA PHE A 380 3.13 -1.85 26.87
C PHE A 380 3.94 -1.80 28.17
N ASP A 381 3.29 -1.49 29.29
CA ASP A 381 3.94 -1.42 30.61
C ASP A 381 4.34 -2.83 31.11
N ASP A 382 3.55 -3.87 30.84
CA ASP A 382 3.90 -5.27 31.15
C ASP A 382 5.10 -5.77 30.33
N VAL A 383 5.14 -5.45 29.04
CA VAL A 383 6.27 -5.74 28.16
C VAL A 383 7.51 -4.95 28.58
N ALA A 384 7.35 -3.68 28.97
CA ALA A 384 8.44 -2.86 29.50
C ALA A 384 9.00 -3.43 30.80
N ALA A 385 8.15 -3.97 31.68
CA ALA A 385 8.56 -4.62 32.92
C ALA A 385 9.48 -5.83 32.73
N ARG A 386 9.47 -6.44 31.53
CA ARG A 386 10.33 -7.58 31.14
C ARG A 386 11.57 -7.19 30.35
N PHE A 387 11.72 -5.92 29.99
CA PHE A 387 12.92 -5.40 29.34
C PHE A 387 14.06 -5.21 30.36
N PRO A 388 15.33 -5.57 30.06
CA PRO A 388 15.88 -6.03 28.78
C PRO A 388 15.92 -7.55 28.55
N ALA A 389 15.47 -8.37 29.52
CA ALA A 389 15.54 -9.84 29.40
C ALA A 389 14.71 -10.36 28.20
N ASP A 390 13.51 -9.82 28.02
CA ASP A 390 12.63 -10.06 26.86
C ASP A 390 12.46 -8.77 26.07
N ALA A 391 13.45 -8.46 25.21
CA ALA A 391 13.54 -7.15 24.58
C ALA A 391 12.70 -6.99 23.31
N ALA A 392 12.46 -8.08 22.56
CA ALA A 392 11.84 -7.99 21.24
C ALA A 392 10.43 -7.37 21.27
N PRO A 393 9.53 -7.76 22.20
CA PRO A 393 8.18 -7.20 22.22
C PRO A 393 8.14 -5.68 22.44
N LEU A 394 8.99 -5.16 23.35
CA LEU A 394 9.02 -3.72 23.63
C LEU A 394 9.52 -2.93 22.42
N LEU A 395 10.59 -3.43 21.79
CA LEU A 395 11.21 -2.78 20.64
C LEU A 395 10.29 -2.82 19.41
N GLU A 396 9.51 -3.89 19.22
CA GLU A 396 8.49 -3.98 18.18
C GLU A 396 7.36 -2.97 18.37
N LEU A 397 6.82 -2.82 19.60
CA LEU A 397 5.83 -1.79 19.90
C LEU A 397 6.38 -0.38 19.67
N CYS A 398 7.62 -0.12 20.13
CA CYS A 398 8.32 1.14 19.88
C CYS A 398 8.52 1.40 18.38
N ALA A 399 8.83 0.37 17.58
CA ALA A 399 8.93 0.49 16.12
C ALA A 399 7.57 0.81 15.48
N GLY A 400 6.49 0.21 15.98
CA GLY A 400 5.11 0.55 15.62
C GLY A 400 4.81 2.03 15.84
N LEU A 401 5.04 2.51 17.07
CA LEU A 401 4.83 3.90 17.48
C LEU A 401 5.72 4.89 16.70
N ALA A 402 6.98 4.53 16.44
CA ALA A 402 7.90 5.35 15.64
C ALA A 402 7.39 5.55 14.20
N ARG A 403 6.81 4.52 13.57
CA ARG A 403 6.24 4.62 12.21
C ARG A 403 5.02 5.55 12.12
N ALA A 404 4.39 5.88 13.25
CA ALA A 404 3.21 6.74 13.28
C ALA A 404 3.50 8.20 12.89
N GLY A 405 4.74 8.68 13.10
CA GLY A 405 5.17 10.01 12.71
C GLY A 405 6.18 10.63 13.67
N CYS A 406 6.69 11.82 13.32
CA CYS A 406 7.78 12.48 14.04
C CYS A 406 7.45 12.80 15.51
N SER A 407 6.20 13.14 15.82
CA SER A 407 5.75 13.43 17.20
C SER A 407 5.87 12.19 18.08
N SER A 408 5.27 11.08 17.63
CA SER A 408 5.33 9.80 18.32
C SER A 408 6.77 9.26 18.42
N LEU A 409 7.60 9.43 17.38
CA LEU A 409 9.01 9.08 17.45
C LEU A 409 9.76 9.83 18.57
N THR A 410 9.43 11.10 18.78
CA THR A 410 10.06 11.90 19.85
C THR A 410 9.74 11.33 21.22
N GLU A 411 8.50 10.88 21.44
CA GLU A 411 8.07 10.17 22.66
C GLU A 411 8.75 8.80 22.81
N VAL A 412 8.93 8.05 21.70
CA VAL A 412 9.68 6.78 21.74
C VAL A 412 11.14 7.02 22.13
N VAL A 413 11.78 8.05 21.57
CA VAL A 413 13.17 8.41 21.87
C VAL A 413 13.31 8.81 23.33
N SER A 414 12.41 9.66 23.86
CA SER A 414 12.42 10.09 25.26
C SER A 414 12.20 8.91 26.21
N TYR A 415 11.26 8.02 25.90
CA TYR A 415 10.99 6.81 26.67
C TYR A 415 12.20 5.88 26.72
N LEU A 416 12.82 5.57 25.57
CA LEU A 416 13.98 4.67 25.50
C LEU A 416 15.26 5.28 26.06
N GLN A 417 15.36 6.61 26.21
CA GLN A 417 16.44 7.24 26.96
C GLN A 417 16.39 6.87 28.45
N ARG A 418 15.19 6.64 29.00
CA ARG A 418 14.97 6.35 30.42
C ARG A 418 13.83 5.34 30.62
N VAL A 419 14.10 4.07 30.34
CA VAL A 419 13.17 2.96 30.62
C VAL A 419 13.09 2.75 32.13
N PRO A 420 11.90 2.69 32.75
CA PRO A 420 11.73 2.83 34.21
C PRO A 420 12.15 1.62 35.05
N CYS A 421 12.20 0.43 34.46
CA CYS A 421 12.46 -0.83 35.14
C CYS A 421 13.54 -1.63 34.42
N PHE A 422 14.22 -2.52 35.14
CA PHE A 422 15.26 -3.39 34.60
C PHE A 422 14.97 -4.85 34.97
N ALA A 423 14.70 -5.69 33.98
CA ALA A 423 14.44 -7.12 34.16
C ALA A 423 15.69 -7.99 33.96
N GLU A 424 15.88 -8.96 34.85
CA GLU A 424 16.87 -10.03 34.68
C GLU A 424 16.31 -11.39 35.12
N PRO A 425 16.89 -12.51 34.64
CA PRO A 425 16.51 -13.84 35.11
C PRO A 425 16.72 -13.97 36.62
N ALA A 426 15.75 -14.52 37.34
CA ALA A 426 15.85 -14.73 38.79
C ALA A 426 17.07 -15.59 39.16
N ALA A 427 17.45 -16.54 38.30
CA ALA A 427 18.64 -17.38 38.47
C ALA A 427 19.96 -16.60 38.37
N ALA A 428 19.96 -15.43 37.70
CA ALA A 428 21.15 -14.59 37.61
C ALA A 428 21.42 -13.84 38.93
N VAL A 429 20.44 -13.74 39.84
CA VAL A 429 20.56 -13.09 41.14
C VAL A 429 21.17 -14.08 42.16
N PRO A 430 22.39 -13.83 42.69
CA PRO A 430 23.03 -14.72 43.65
C PRO A 430 22.20 -14.87 44.92
N GLY A 431 22.05 -16.12 45.38
CA GLY A 431 21.32 -16.45 46.60
C GLY A 431 21.81 -15.63 47.81
N GLY A 432 20.88 -15.06 48.58
CA GLY A 432 21.18 -14.24 49.76
C GLY A 432 21.41 -12.74 49.48
N SER A 433 21.51 -12.32 48.21
CA SER A 433 21.67 -10.91 47.82
C SER A 433 20.38 -10.09 47.85
N ALA A 434 19.22 -10.75 47.98
CA ALA A 434 17.92 -10.11 48.08
C ALA A 434 17.16 -10.62 49.33
N ALA A 435 16.53 -9.69 50.06
CA ALA A 435 15.51 -10.01 51.04
C ALA A 435 14.20 -10.28 50.29
N VAL A 436 13.56 -11.42 50.58
CA VAL A 436 12.28 -11.78 49.97
C VAL A 436 11.18 -11.51 51.00
N SER A 437 10.13 -10.79 50.58
CA SER A 437 8.95 -10.54 51.41
C SER A 437 8.20 -11.84 51.74
N GLN A 438 7.36 -11.83 52.78
CA GLN A 438 6.64 -13.02 53.28
C GLN A 438 5.76 -13.73 52.24
N GLY A 439 5.47 -13.09 51.09
CA GLY A 439 4.75 -13.67 49.96
C GLY A 439 5.59 -14.05 48.73
N GLY A 440 6.92 -14.02 48.78
CA GLY A 440 7.80 -14.49 47.68
C GLY A 440 7.91 -13.56 46.45
N ARG A 441 6.97 -12.65 46.25
CA ARG A 441 6.82 -11.84 45.02
C ARG A 441 7.56 -10.51 45.00
N LEU A 442 7.89 -9.96 46.18
CA LEU A 442 8.62 -8.70 46.32
C LEU A 442 10.00 -9.00 46.89
N TRP A 443 11.02 -8.58 46.17
CA TRP A 443 12.43 -8.76 46.48
C TRP A 443 13.01 -7.37 46.79
N SER A 444 13.89 -7.27 47.77
CA SER A 444 14.63 -6.04 48.05
C SER A 444 16.12 -6.34 48.06
N LEU A 445 16.88 -5.61 47.25
CA LEU A 445 18.30 -5.88 47.08
C LEU A 445 19.08 -5.48 48.35
N ARG A 446 19.88 -6.38 48.92
CA ARG A 446 20.67 -6.10 50.14
C ARG A 446 22.00 -5.43 49.88
N ALA A 447 22.57 -5.62 48.70
CA ALA A 447 23.87 -5.09 48.30
C ALA A 447 23.79 -4.57 46.86
N PRO A 448 24.54 -3.51 46.49
CA PRO A 448 24.46 -2.96 45.13
C PRO A 448 24.91 -3.99 44.09
N ARG A 449 24.23 -4.02 42.94
CA ARG A 449 24.43 -5.01 41.87
C ARG A 449 24.71 -4.34 40.53
N ARG A 450 25.66 -4.89 39.79
CA ARG A 450 25.95 -4.52 38.39
C ARG A 450 25.58 -5.70 37.49
N PRO A 451 24.38 -5.71 36.91
CA PRO A 451 23.91 -6.83 36.09
C PRO A 451 24.67 -6.94 34.76
N GLU A 452 25.22 -5.84 34.26
CA GLU A 452 25.96 -5.80 32.99
C GLU A 452 27.34 -5.17 33.21
N GLN A 453 28.41 -5.94 33.00
CA GLN A 453 29.78 -5.44 33.18
C GLN A 453 30.15 -4.37 32.14
N ARG A 454 29.61 -4.47 30.93
CA ARG A 454 29.82 -3.51 29.84
C ARG A 454 29.13 -2.16 30.06
N LEU A 455 28.21 -2.08 31.02
CA LEU A 455 27.54 -0.83 31.42
C LEU A 455 27.85 -0.50 32.89
N PRO A 456 29.04 0.05 33.18
CA PRO A 456 29.41 0.38 34.56
C PRO A 456 28.47 1.42 35.20
N GLN A 457 27.77 2.21 34.39
CA GLN A 457 26.76 3.18 34.84
C GLN A 457 25.45 2.52 35.31
N LEU A 458 25.18 1.28 34.89
CA LEU A 458 24.02 0.52 35.34
C LEU A 458 24.34 -0.15 36.69
N LEU A 459 24.10 0.61 37.76
CA LEU A 459 24.20 0.14 39.13
C LEU A 459 22.80 0.08 39.74
N ILE A 460 22.36 -1.10 40.16
CA ILE A 460 21.16 -1.28 40.96
C ILE A 460 21.57 -1.06 42.42
N PRO A 461 21.15 0.03 43.09
CA PRO A 461 21.56 0.29 44.46
C PRO A 461 20.92 -0.70 45.43
N ALA A 462 21.55 -0.88 46.59
CA ALA A 462 20.92 -1.60 47.70
C ALA A 462 19.64 -0.88 48.15
N GLY A 463 18.63 -1.63 48.57
CA GLY A 463 17.30 -1.15 48.92
C GLY A 463 16.31 -1.10 47.75
N THR A 464 16.76 -1.25 46.50
CA THR A 464 15.87 -1.28 45.33
C THR A 464 14.87 -2.43 45.43
N GLU A 465 13.62 -2.13 45.14
CA GLU A 465 12.54 -3.11 45.07
C GLU A 465 12.52 -3.80 43.70
N GLY A 466 12.38 -5.13 43.75
CA GLY A 466 12.24 -6.00 42.60
C GLY A 466 10.93 -6.76 42.69
N ARG A 467 10.17 -6.79 41.59
CA ARG A 467 8.97 -7.61 41.48
C ARG A 467 9.31 -8.90 40.73
N LEU A 468 8.98 -10.04 41.32
CA LEU A 468 9.05 -11.33 40.64
C LEU A 468 7.90 -11.42 39.63
N LEU A 469 8.25 -11.59 38.36
CA LEU A 469 7.33 -11.87 37.27
C LEU A 469 7.35 -13.39 37.01
N GLU A 470 6.21 -14.03 37.26
CA GLU A 470 6.01 -15.46 37.04
C GLU A 470 5.67 -15.71 35.57
N GLY A 471 6.43 -16.56 34.88
CA GLY A 471 6.31 -16.83 33.44
C GLY A 471 7.13 -18.05 33.01
N ARG A 472 7.40 -18.20 31.70
CA ARG A 472 8.26 -19.30 31.16
C ARG A 472 9.67 -19.26 31.74
N HIS A 473 10.20 -18.06 31.97
CA HIS A 473 11.39 -17.82 32.76
C HIS A 473 10.99 -16.93 33.94
N HIS A 474 11.35 -17.31 35.16
CA HIS A 474 11.14 -16.44 36.31
C HIS A 474 12.06 -15.22 36.18
N LEU A 475 11.47 -14.03 36.02
CA LEU A 475 12.19 -12.77 35.88
C LEU A 475 12.00 -11.91 37.12
N VAL A 476 13.03 -11.14 37.49
CA VAL A 476 12.93 -10.11 38.52
C VAL A 476 13.03 -8.76 37.84
N SER A 477 12.00 -7.94 38.00
CA SER A 477 11.94 -6.58 37.47
C SER A 477 12.26 -5.58 38.57
N TRP A 478 13.43 -4.95 38.48
CA TRP A 478 13.92 -3.95 39.43
C TRP A 478 13.43 -2.55 39.06
N SER A 479 13.01 -1.75 40.04
CA SER A 479 12.59 -0.36 39.86
C SER A 479 13.76 0.62 39.64
N VAL A 480 14.59 0.34 38.62
CA VAL A 480 15.75 1.18 38.25
C VAL A 480 15.65 1.61 36.80
N ALA A 481 15.75 2.94 36.63
CA ALA A 481 15.76 3.54 35.32
C ALA A 481 17.09 3.30 34.60
N HIS A 482 17.03 2.95 33.32
CA HIS A 482 18.21 2.71 32.50
C HIS A 482 17.99 3.10 31.02
N SER A 483 19.08 3.23 30.26
CA SER A 483 19.00 3.60 28.84
C SER A 483 18.73 2.37 27.97
N GLY A 484 17.55 2.32 27.34
CA GLY A 484 17.19 1.30 26.35
C GLY A 484 18.05 1.36 25.10
N TRP A 485 18.48 2.56 24.68
CA TRP A 485 19.39 2.73 23.54
C TRP A 485 20.77 2.11 23.78
N GLN A 486 21.31 2.21 25.00
CA GLN A 486 22.57 1.54 25.35
C GLN A 486 22.41 0.01 25.36
N ARG A 487 21.25 -0.51 25.78
CA ARG A 487 20.96 -1.96 25.69
C ARG A 487 20.81 -2.42 24.25
N ALA A 488 20.19 -1.61 23.39
CA ALA A 488 20.10 -1.91 21.96
C ALA A 488 21.48 -2.02 21.29
N LEU A 489 22.47 -1.20 21.68
CA LEU A 489 23.87 -1.35 21.23
C LEU A 489 24.45 -2.71 21.63
N ILE A 490 24.22 -3.11 22.88
CA ILE A 490 24.72 -4.38 23.41
C ILE A 490 24.11 -5.56 22.67
N PHE A 491 22.82 -5.53 22.36
CA PHE A 491 22.18 -6.61 21.60
C PHE A 491 22.77 -6.79 20.19
N LEU A 492 23.16 -5.70 19.53
CA LEU A 492 23.85 -5.77 18.24
C LEU A 492 25.30 -6.27 18.39
N ASP A 493 26.00 -5.80 19.42
CA ASP A 493 27.37 -6.25 19.74
C ASP A 493 27.40 -7.75 20.08
N ASP A 494 26.43 -8.26 20.85
CA ASP A 494 26.28 -9.69 21.17
C ASP A 494 26.15 -10.52 19.88
N LEU A 495 25.26 -10.12 18.96
CA LEU A 495 25.11 -10.79 17.68
C LEU A 495 26.40 -10.73 16.85
N GLN A 496 27.10 -9.60 16.86
CA GLN A 496 28.37 -9.44 16.17
C GLN A 496 29.45 -10.37 16.74
N GLN A 497 29.49 -10.57 18.07
CA GLN A 497 30.44 -11.45 18.75
C GLN A 497 30.11 -12.92 18.51
N GLU A 498 28.86 -13.34 18.67
CA GLU A 498 28.42 -14.71 18.34
C GLU A 498 28.71 -15.04 16.87
N GLY A 499 28.43 -14.09 15.97
CA GLY A 499 28.74 -14.22 14.54
C GLY A 499 30.24 -14.34 14.22
N GLN A 500 31.15 -13.92 15.11
CA GLN A 500 32.60 -14.14 14.95
C GLN A 500 32.99 -15.60 15.23
N LEU A 501 32.27 -16.26 16.13
CA LEU A 501 32.50 -17.65 16.51
C LEU A 501 31.86 -18.63 15.50
N GLY A 502 31.00 -18.16 14.61
CA GLY A 502 30.37 -18.90 13.52
C GLY A 502 28.86 -19.11 13.70
N GLU A 503 28.14 -19.42 12.62
CA GLU A 503 26.66 -19.54 12.58
C GLU A 503 26.09 -20.46 13.66
N GLN A 504 26.76 -21.58 13.94
CA GLN A 504 26.35 -22.56 14.96
C GLN A 504 26.31 -22.01 16.40
N HIS A 505 26.98 -20.88 16.67
CA HIS A 505 26.99 -20.24 17.99
C HIS A 505 25.92 -19.16 18.13
N VAL A 506 25.29 -18.76 17.02
CA VAL A 506 24.26 -17.70 17.01
C VAL A 506 22.99 -18.22 17.67
N GLN A 507 22.63 -17.62 18.79
CA GLN A 507 21.41 -17.98 19.49
C GLN A 507 20.19 -17.34 18.80
N PRO A 508 19.06 -18.06 18.70
CA PRO A 508 17.85 -17.53 18.08
C PRO A 508 17.31 -16.31 18.84
N GLU A 509 17.49 -16.26 20.17
CA GLU A 509 17.08 -15.12 21.00
C GLU A 509 17.91 -13.86 20.71
N THR A 510 19.23 -13.99 20.59
CA THR A 510 20.13 -12.86 20.24
C THR A 510 19.77 -12.30 18.87
N LEU A 511 19.44 -13.19 17.93
CA LEU A 511 18.98 -12.82 16.58
C LEU A 511 17.62 -12.13 16.58
N GLU A 512 16.66 -12.60 17.40
CA GLU A 512 15.35 -11.97 17.56
C GLU A 512 15.47 -10.55 18.16
N ARG A 513 16.30 -10.38 19.20
CA ARG A 513 16.59 -9.06 19.80
C ARG A 513 17.23 -8.10 18.80
N ALA A 514 18.25 -8.54 18.07
CA ALA A 514 18.89 -7.73 17.02
C ALA A 514 17.93 -7.42 15.86
N GLY A 515 17.06 -8.36 15.50
CA GLY A 515 15.94 -8.17 14.58
C GLY A 515 15.02 -7.02 14.98
N ALA A 516 14.59 -7.02 16.25
CA ALA A 516 13.73 -5.97 16.79
C ALA A 516 14.45 -4.61 16.86
N VAL A 517 15.75 -4.58 17.20
CA VAL A 517 16.57 -3.35 17.15
C VAL A 517 16.66 -2.82 15.72
N ALA A 518 16.97 -3.66 14.73
CA ALA A 518 17.03 -3.25 13.32
C ALA A 518 15.67 -2.73 12.82
N CYS A 519 14.56 -3.33 13.26
CA CYS A 519 13.21 -2.87 12.95
C CYS A 519 12.92 -1.47 13.53
N LEU A 520 13.27 -1.24 14.80
CA LEU A 520 13.15 0.07 15.45
C LEU A 520 14.02 1.13 14.76
N LEU A 521 15.28 0.79 14.45
CA LEU A 521 16.17 1.70 13.73
C LEU A 521 15.59 2.06 12.37
N ARG A 522 15.06 1.10 11.60
CA ARG A 522 14.41 1.39 10.31
C ARG A 522 13.26 2.38 10.48
N ALA A 523 12.36 2.11 11.43
CA ALA A 523 11.23 2.99 11.73
C ALA A 523 11.67 4.42 12.10
N ALA A 524 12.74 4.54 12.90
CA ALA A 524 13.33 5.81 13.27
C ALA A 524 14.00 6.52 12.07
N MET A 525 14.65 5.79 11.16
CA MET A 525 15.24 6.36 9.94
C MET A 525 14.18 6.86 8.94
N GLU A 526 13.03 6.19 8.85
CA GLU A 526 11.93 6.57 7.95
C GLU A 526 11.27 7.91 8.34
N THR A 527 11.16 8.17 9.65
CA THR A 527 10.37 9.29 10.20
C THR A 527 11.21 10.35 10.93
N GLY A 528 12.46 10.04 11.27
CA GLY A 528 13.32 10.87 12.12
C GLY A 528 13.93 12.09 11.42
N SER A 529 14.30 13.07 12.24
CA SER A 529 15.08 14.22 11.80
C SER A 529 16.55 13.83 11.53
N PRO A 530 17.26 14.52 10.62
CA PRO A 530 18.67 14.22 10.32
C PRO A 530 19.57 14.19 11.56
N ASP A 531 19.29 15.01 12.57
CA ASP A 531 20.09 15.09 13.80
C ASP A 531 19.94 13.82 14.66
N LEU A 532 18.73 13.31 14.78
CA LEU A 532 18.49 12.03 15.45
C LEU A 532 19.22 10.89 14.72
N LEU A 533 19.24 10.91 13.39
CA LEU A 533 19.92 9.86 12.62
C LEU A 533 21.42 9.86 12.92
N ARG A 534 22.05 11.05 13.04
CA ARG A 534 23.47 11.15 13.44
C ARG A 534 23.74 10.65 14.85
N GLN A 535 22.79 10.83 15.78
CA GLN A 535 22.91 10.30 17.16
C GLN A 535 22.87 8.77 17.20
N LEU A 536 22.17 8.13 16.27
CA LEU A 536 22.05 6.67 16.16
C LEU A 536 23.22 6.02 15.42
N ARG A 537 24.23 6.78 15.00
CA ARG A 537 25.43 6.28 14.32
C ARG A 537 26.12 5.10 15.03
N PRO A 538 26.30 5.08 16.38
CA PRO A 538 26.93 3.94 17.04
C PRO A 538 26.20 2.61 16.81
N HIS A 539 24.86 2.64 16.67
CA HIS A 539 24.08 1.44 16.36
C HIS A 539 24.27 1.02 14.90
N ILE A 540 24.33 1.99 13.99
CA ILE A 540 24.54 1.78 12.56
C ILE A 540 25.93 1.16 12.31
N ASP A 541 26.94 1.60 13.06
CA ASP A 541 28.33 1.11 12.94
C ASP A 541 28.43 -0.40 13.18
N LEU A 542 27.61 -0.93 14.10
CA LEU A 542 27.55 -2.38 14.38
C LEU A 542 26.84 -3.16 13.26
N LEU A 543 25.95 -2.54 12.47
CA LEU A 543 25.23 -3.24 11.40
C LEU A 543 26.13 -3.60 10.21
N PHE A 544 27.14 -2.79 9.90
CA PHE A 544 28.08 -3.06 8.80
C PHE A 544 28.79 -4.42 8.91
N PRO A 545 29.51 -4.75 10.01
CA PRO A 545 30.20 -6.03 10.15
C PRO A 545 29.22 -7.20 10.31
N ILE A 546 28.03 -6.98 10.89
CA ILE A 546 27.01 -8.02 11.01
C ILE A 546 26.53 -8.41 9.60
N LEU A 547 26.13 -7.43 8.78
CA LEU A 547 25.67 -7.68 7.41
C LEU A 547 26.72 -8.40 6.56
N GLU A 548 27.99 -8.02 6.66
CA GLU A 548 29.05 -8.68 5.88
C GLU A 548 29.12 -10.20 6.13
N ARG A 549 28.91 -10.62 7.38
CA ARG A 549 29.06 -12.03 7.80
C ARG A 549 27.77 -12.82 7.70
N HIS A 550 26.63 -12.17 7.92
CA HIS A 550 25.32 -12.80 7.96
C HIS A 550 24.96 -13.51 6.66
N TYR A 551 25.47 -13.04 5.53
CA TYR A 551 25.29 -13.68 4.22
C TYR A 551 26.06 -14.97 4.00
N ARG A 552 27.00 -15.29 4.89
CA ARG A 552 27.70 -16.59 4.89
C ARG A 552 26.93 -17.66 5.65
N TRP A 553 25.84 -17.29 6.31
CA TRP A 553 24.99 -18.23 7.02
C TRP A 553 24.16 -19.00 6.00
N GLY A 554 23.96 -20.30 6.22
CA GLY A 554 23.23 -21.16 5.29
C GLY A 554 21.76 -20.74 5.12
N SER A 555 21.19 -20.05 6.12
CA SER A 555 19.83 -19.50 6.07
C SER A 555 19.68 -18.19 6.87
N PRO A 556 20.08 -17.03 6.31
CA PRO A 556 19.92 -15.77 7.01
C PRO A 556 18.44 -15.39 7.16
N PRO A 557 17.95 -14.97 8.34
CA PRO A 557 16.62 -14.36 8.45
C PRO A 557 16.51 -13.12 7.56
N GLN A 558 15.75 -13.26 6.47
CA GLN A 558 15.54 -12.18 5.50
C GLN A 558 14.97 -10.90 6.14
N SER A 559 14.18 -11.03 7.21
CA SER A 559 13.65 -9.88 7.93
C SER A 559 14.78 -9.03 8.50
N PHE A 560 15.73 -9.60 9.26
CA PHE A 560 16.85 -8.84 9.82
C PHE A 560 17.68 -8.17 8.72
N VAL A 561 18.05 -8.93 7.69
CA VAL A 561 18.83 -8.43 6.54
C VAL A 561 18.15 -7.24 5.87
N HIS A 562 16.85 -7.36 5.61
CA HIS A 562 16.07 -6.29 5.01
C HIS A 562 16.09 -5.03 5.88
N HIS A 563 15.77 -5.14 7.17
CA HIS A 563 15.75 -3.98 8.07
C HIS A 563 17.14 -3.34 8.19
N ALA A 564 18.20 -4.13 8.35
CA ALA A 564 19.56 -3.61 8.48
C ALA A 564 20.05 -2.95 7.18
N ALA A 565 19.83 -3.56 6.01
CA ALA A 565 20.20 -2.96 4.73
C ALA A 565 19.39 -1.69 4.44
N GLU A 566 18.10 -1.67 4.78
CA GLU A 566 17.24 -0.50 4.62
C GLU A 566 17.65 0.65 5.56
N VAL A 567 18.09 0.35 6.79
CA VAL A 567 18.67 1.36 7.69
C VAL A 567 19.89 2.03 7.05
N LEU A 568 20.80 1.26 6.45
CA LEU A 568 21.96 1.82 5.74
C LEU A 568 21.54 2.65 4.53
N ALA A 569 20.56 2.17 3.75
CA ALA A 569 20.01 2.88 2.60
C ALA A 569 19.41 4.23 2.99
N LEU A 570 18.67 4.29 4.10
CA LEU A 570 18.06 5.52 4.60
C LEU A 570 19.09 6.47 5.23
N TYR A 571 20.08 5.94 5.97
CA TYR A 571 21.14 6.75 6.57
C TYR A 571 22.01 7.45 5.52
N ALA A 572 22.16 6.85 4.34
CA ALA A 572 22.87 7.44 3.21
C ALA A 572 22.23 8.74 2.67
N ARG A 573 20.98 9.07 3.05
CA ARG A 573 20.38 10.39 2.79
C ARG A 573 21.07 11.52 3.55
N VAL A 574 21.67 11.22 4.70
CA VAL A 574 22.30 12.19 5.60
C VAL A 574 23.82 12.15 5.47
N GLU A 575 24.43 10.97 5.58
CA GLU A 575 25.88 10.78 5.48
C GLU A 575 26.25 9.77 4.39
N PRO A 576 26.08 10.11 3.09
CA PRO A 576 26.34 9.18 2.00
C PRO A 576 27.79 8.68 1.99
N HIS A 577 28.78 9.57 2.06
CA HIS A 577 30.20 9.20 2.03
C HIS A 577 30.58 8.16 3.09
N TYR A 578 30.06 8.33 4.30
CA TYR A 578 30.32 7.44 5.41
C TYR A 578 29.82 6.02 5.11
N VAL A 579 28.58 5.89 4.65
CA VAL A 579 27.97 4.60 4.30
C VAL A 579 28.76 3.92 3.18
N TRP A 580 29.07 4.65 2.11
CA TRP A 580 29.78 4.08 0.96
C TRP A 580 31.19 3.63 1.30
N GLU A 581 31.93 4.38 2.12
CA GLU A 581 33.29 3.98 2.54
C GLU A 581 33.27 2.68 3.34
N HIS A 582 32.31 2.52 4.26
CA HIS A 582 32.17 1.29 5.05
C HIS A 582 31.68 0.11 4.22
N MET A 583 30.76 0.34 3.28
CA MET A 583 30.27 -0.72 2.40
C MET A 583 31.32 -1.21 1.39
N ASP A 584 32.18 -0.33 0.88
CA ASP A 584 33.26 -0.75 -0.03
C ASP A 584 34.32 -1.58 0.69
N ARG A 585 34.66 -1.24 1.94
CA ARG A 585 35.54 -2.07 2.79
C ARG A 585 34.99 -3.50 2.96
N ASN A 586 33.67 -3.64 3.06
CA ASN A 586 33.00 -4.92 3.26
C ASN A 586 32.84 -5.76 1.96
N ARG A 587 33.30 -5.25 0.80
CA ARG A 587 33.21 -5.91 -0.52
C ARG A 587 31.79 -6.37 -0.91
N LEU A 588 30.77 -5.75 -0.34
CA LEU A 588 29.37 -6.05 -0.66
C LEU A 588 28.97 -5.42 -2.01
N LEU A 589 29.53 -4.25 -2.32
CA LEU A 589 29.16 -3.47 -3.50
C LEU A 589 29.82 -3.99 -4.80
N PRO A 590 29.16 -3.80 -5.95
CA PRO A 590 29.77 -4.02 -7.27
C PRO A 590 31.01 -3.16 -7.48
N ARG A 591 31.99 -3.68 -8.23
CA ARG A 591 33.27 -3.01 -8.50
C ARG A 591 33.52 -2.85 -9.99
N GLY A 592 34.22 -1.77 -10.35
CA GLY A 592 34.62 -1.54 -11.73
C GLY A 592 35.88 -2.33 -12.07
N GLY A 593 35.85 -3.05 -13.19
CA GLY A 593 37.03 -3.67 -13.79
C GLY A 593 38.01 -2.64 -14.34
N ALA A 594 39.27 -3.05 -14.54
CA ALA A 594 40.32 -2.17 -15.02
C ALA A 594 40.16 -1.86 -16.52
N GLY A 595 39.79 -0.62 -16.84
CA GLY A 595 39.84 -0.04 -18.20
C GLY A 595 38.75 -0.55 -19.16
N GLY A 596 37.82 0.32 -19.56
CA GLY A 596 36.79 0.01 -20.54
C GLY A 596 35.48 0.78 -20.30
N ASP A 597 34.42 0.39 -21.02
CA ASP A 597 33.05 0.86 -20.73
C ASP A 597 32.68 0.41 -19.30
N PRO A 598 32.31 1.34 -18.39
CA PRO A 598 31.94 1.00 -17.03
C PRO A 598 30.80 -0.02 -16.97
N VAL A 599 29.89 -0.07 -17.94
CA VAL A 599 28.78 -1.04 -17.97
C VAL A 599 29.26 -2.45 -18.28
N LEU A 600 30.22 -2.60 -19.18
CA LEU A 600 30.74 -3.92 -19.58
C LEU A 600 31.71 -4.50 -18.54
N SER A 601 32.47 -3.62 -17.88
CA SER A 601 33.56 -4.00 -16.97
C SER A 601 33.12 -4.22 -15.52
N VAL A 602 31.82 -4.11 -15.17
CA VAL A 602 31.38 -4.30 -13.78
C VAL A 602 31.51 -5.74 -13.31
N GLU A 603 32.07 -5.94 -12.13
CA GLU A 603 31.96 -7.18 -11.37
C GLU A 603 30.81 -7.05 -10.36
N ALA A 604 29.87 -7.98 -10.38
CA ALA A 604 28.66 -7.96 -9.55
C ALA A 604 28.96 -8.00 -8.02
N GLY A 605 30.18 -8.41 -7.66
CA GLY A 605 30.59 -8.57 -6.26
C GLY A 605 29.75 -9.62 -5.52
N ARG A 606 29.80 -9.58 -4.19
CA ARG A 606 28.98 -10.47 -3.34
C ARG A 606 27.49 -10.22 -3.48
N LEU A 607 27.06 -8.99 -3.80
CA LEU A 607 25.65 -8.68 -3.98
C LEU A 607 25.01 -9.53 -5.09
N GLY A 608 25.67 -9.67 -6.25
CA GLY A 608 25.18 -10.51 -7.34
C GLY A 608 25.03 -11.98 -6.93
N GLU A 609 26.05 -12.53 -6.28
CA GLU A 609 26.01 -13.91 -5.75
C GLU A 609 24.83 -14.12 -4.80
N LEU A 610 24.53 -13.14 -3.95
CA LEU A 610 23.45 -13.23 -2.97
C LEU A 610 22.06 -13.13 -3.60
N ILE A 611 21.91 -12.28 -4.62
CA ILE A 611 20.67 -12.19 -5.37
C ILE A 611 20.37 -13.55 -6.02
N GLU A 612 21.37 -14.15 -6.69
CA GLU A 612 21.20 -15.43 -7.37
C GLU A 612 20.99 -16.60 -6.40
N ALA A 613 21.81 -16.70 -5.35
CA ALA A 613 21.79 -17.83 -4.42
C ALA A 613 20.61 -17.81 -3.45
N HIS A 614 20.14 -16.62 -3.04
CA HIS A 614 19.11 -16.49 -2.00
C HIS A 614 17.82 -15.85 -2.51
N GLU A 615 17.86 -14.65 -3.10
CA GLU A 615 16.65 -13.90 -3.44
C GLU A 615 15.86 -14.54 -4.59
N CYS A 616 16.54 -14.96 -5.66
CA CYS A 616 15.95 -15.63 -6.80
C CYS A 616 15.29 -16.97 -6.40
N VAL A 617 15.92 -17.72 -5.49
CA VAL A 617 15.39 -19.00 -4.97
C VAL A 617 14.14 -18.76 -4.13
N GLN A 618 14.17 -17.75 -3.27
CA GLN A 618 13.06 -17.45 -2.36
C GLN A 618 11.95 -16.61 -3.01
N ARG A 619 12.18 -16.10 -4.23
CA ARG A 619 11.27 -15.24 -5.00
C ARG A 619 10.90 -13.94 -4.28
N LYS A 620 11.77 -13.47 -3.40
CA LYS A 620 11.63 -12.26 -2.60
C LYS A 620 12.92 -11.46 -2.71
N TYR A 621 12.81 -10.17 -3.04
CA TYR A 621 13.95 -9.30 -3.36
C TYR A 621 14.17 -8.12 -2.39
N PRO A 622 14.11 -8.31 -1.04
CA PRO A 622 14.24 -7.21 -0.10
C PRO A 622 15.63 -6.55 -0.06
N LEU A 623 16.70 -7.30 -0.33
CA LEU A 623 18.07 -6.79 -0.42
C LEU A 623 18.27 -5.99 -1.71
N THR A 624 17.82 -6.51 -2.85
CA THR A 624 17.86 -5.75 -4.10
C THR A 624 17.08 -4.44 -3.96
N GLN A 625 15.92 -4.46 -3.29
CA GLN A 625 15.14 -3.26 -3.02
C GLN A 625 15.90 -2.25 -2.13
N ALA A 626 16.49 -2.71 -1.03
CA ALA A 626 17.29 -1.84 -0.14
C ALA A 626 18.52 -1.26 -0.86
N PHE A 627 19.16 -2.04 -1.73
CA PHE A 627 20.26 -1.57 -2.58
C PHE A 627 19.82 -0.48 -3.56
N LEU A 628 18.68 -0.65 -4.25
CA LEU A 628 18.14 0.40 -5.13
C LEU A 628 17.76 1.66 -4.35
N HIS A 629 17.23 1.52 -3.14
CA HIS A 629 16.96 2.65 -2.25
C HIS A 629 18.25 3.37 -1.83
N LEU A 630 19.32 2.64 -1.51
CA LEU A 630 20.64 3.21 -1.21
C LEU A 630 21.14 4.05 -2.40
N LEU A 631 21.10 3.51 -3.61
CA LEU A 631 21.50 4.24 -4.82
C LEU A 631 20.64 5.49 -5.04
N HIS A 632 19.33 5.37 -4.92
CA HIS A 632 18.43 6.49 -5.12
C HIS A 632 18.66 7.59 -4.09
N ASN A 633 18.75 7.24 -2.80
CA ASN A 633 18.97 8.18 -1.70
C ASN A 633 20.30 8.91 -1.81
N THR A 634 21.34 8.23 -2.28
CA THR A 634 22.68 8.81 -2.44
C THR A 634 22.74 9.76 -3.63
N VAL A 635 22.05 9.45 -4.73
CA VAL A 635 21.86 10.37 -5.86
C VAL A 635 21.05 11.61 -5.45
N GLN A 636 20.00 11.44 -4.65
CA GLN A 636 19.20 12.57 -4.14
C GLN A 636 19.97 13.46 -3.18
N ALA A 637 20.85 12.88 -2.35
CA ALA A 637 21.73 13.64 -1.46
C ALA A 637 22.80 14.46 -2.20
N ALA A 638 23.06 14.13 -3.48
CA ALA A 638 24.03 14.79 -4.35
C ALA A 638 25.39 15.12 -3.67
N PRO A 639 26.08 14.12 -3.08
CA PRO A 639 27.37 14.33 -2.43
C PRO A 639 28.43 14.85 -3.40
N ALA A 640 29.23 15.83 -2.96
CA ALA A 640 30.34 16.39 -3.71
C ALA A 640 31.67 16.14 -2.96
N PRO A 641 32.59 15.31 -3.50
CA PRO A 641 32.52 14.55 -4.76
C PRO A 641 31.60 13.31 -4.70
N PRO A 642 31.13 12.74 -5.83
CA PRO A 642 30.36 11.50 -5.80
C PRO A 642 31.22 10.30 -5.32
N PRO A 643 30.66 9.33 -4.58
CA PRO A 643 31.39 8.12 -4.18
C PRO A 643 31.92 7.34 -5.39
N ALA A 644 33.19 6.90 -5.33
CA ALA A 644 33.83 6.20 -6.45
C ALA A 644 33.09 4.91 -6.87
N ALA A 645 32.53 4.18 -5.90
CA ALA A 645 31.76 2.96 -6.13
C ALA A 645 30.34 3.21 -6.70
N LEU A 646 29.87 4.45 -6.80
CA LEU A 646 28.54 4.76 -7.33
C LEU A 646 28.42 4.40 -8.83
N VAL A 647 29.46 4.69 -9.62
CA VAL A 647 29.49 4.39 -11.06
C VAL A 647 29.34 2.89 -11.32
N PRO A 648 30.19 1.99 -10.77
CA PRO A 648 30.03 0.55 -10.97
C PRO A 648 28.72 0.01 -10.38
N ALA A 649 28.22 0.57 -9.28
CA ALA A 649 26.94 0.15 -8.71
C ALA A 649 25.74 0.49 -9.62
N VAL A 650 25.72 1.67 -10.23
CA VAL A 650 24.69 2.03 -11.24
C VAL A 650 24.85 1.20 -12.51
N ALA A 651 26.09 0.96 -12.94
CA ALA A 651 26.40 0.12 -14.08
C ALA A 651 25.92 -1.34 -13.87
N PHE A 652 26.06 -1.90 -12.66
CA PHE A 652 25.49 -3.18 -12.27
C PHE A 652 23.96 -3.19 -12.39
N VAL A 653 23.28 -2.13 -11.94
CA VAL A 653 21.82 -2.03 -12.09
C VAL A 653 21.41 -1.99 -13.56
N LEU A 654 22.14 -1.24 -14.40
CA LEU A 654 21.86 -1.18 -15.83
C LEU A 654 22.10 -2.51 -16.53
N ARG A 655 23.16 -3.25 -16.19
CA ARG A 655 23.49 -4.51 -16.88
C ARG A 655 22.69 -5.70 -16.36
N ASP A 656 22.64 -5.89 -15.04
CA ASP A 656 22.28 -7.16 -14.42
C ASP A 656 20.92 -7.13 -13.72
N VAL A 657 20.50 -5.98 -13.16
CA VAL A 657 19.23 -5.90 -12.39
C VAL A 657 18.07 -5.47 -13.29
N PHE A 658 18.19 -4.32 -13.95
CA PHE A 658 17.08 -3.75 -14.72
C PHE A 658 16.67 -4.61 -15.93
N PRO A 659 17.56 -5.21 -16.73
CA PRO A 659 17.11 -6.12 -17.78
C PRO A 659 16.57 -7.46 -17.26
N ALA A 660 17.13 -7.97 -16.15
CA ALA A 660 16.78 -9.28 -15.61
C ALA A 660 15.48 -9.29 -14.79
N HIS A 661 15.08 -8.17 -14.17
CA HIS A 661 13.92 -8.14 -13.27
C HIS A 661 12.63 -8.64 -13.93
N VAL A 662 12.45 -8.43 -15.24
CA VAL A 662 11.27 -8.89 -16.00
C VAL A 662 11.21 -10.42 -16.12
N ARG A 663 12.37 -11.10 -15.98
CA ARG A 663 12.49 -12.56 -16.10
C ARG A 663 12.49 -13.28 -14.75
N TRP A 664 12.60 -12.53 -13.66
CA TRP A 664 12.62 -13.05 -12.32
C TRP A 664 11.25 -13.57 -11.87
N GLN A 665 11.24 -14.52 -10.93
CA GLN A 665 10.02 -15.05 -10.33
C GLN A 665 9.74 -14.34 -9.01
N TYR A 666 8.47 -13.98 -8.77
CA TYR A 666 8.06 -13.20 -7.61
C TYR A 666 7.03 -13.97 -6.77
N ALA A 667 7.14 -13.84 -5.45
CA ALA A 667 6.21 -14.46 -4.50
C ALA A 667 4.84 -13.77 -4.50
N ARG A 668 4.80 -12.43 -4.62
CA ARG A 668 3.56 -11.64 -4.64
C ARG A 668 3.37 -10.95 -5.99
N ARG A 669 2.11 -10.82 -6.40
CA ARG A 669 1.73 -10.04 -7.58
C ARG A 669 2.01 -8.57 -7.29
N GLY A 670 2.67 -7.88 -8.24
CA GLY A 670 3.03 -6.47 -8.10
C GLY A 670 4.45 -6.20 -7.62
N ASP A 671 5.14 -7.16 -7.01
CA ASP A 671 6.54 -6.99 -6.58
C ASP A 671 7.46 -6.68 -7.78
N GLU A 672 7.23 -7.34 -8.92
CA GLU A 672 7.90 -7.04 -10.20
C GLU A 672 7.77 -5.56 -10.58
N THR A 673 6.54 -5.03 -10.51
CA THR A 673 6.25 -3.63 -10.87
C THR A 673 6.87 -2.66 -9.87
N ALA A 674 6.92 -3.03 -8.59
CA ALA A 674 7.54 -2.22 -7.54
C ALA A 674 9.07 -2.14 -7.74
N LEU A 675 9.70 -3.28 -8.05
CA LEU A 675 11.14 -3.37 -8.30
C LEU A 675 11.54 -2.64 -9.58
N GLY A 676 10.83 -2.87 -10.69
CA GLY A 676 11.06 -2.15 -11.96
C GLY A 676 10.91 -0.64 -11.80
N ARG A 677 9.96 -0.19 -10.96
CA ARG A 677 9.77 1.23 -10.66
C ARG A 677 10.91 1.78 -9.82
N ALA A 678 11.46 1.02 -8.87
CA ALA A 678 12.61 1.45 -8.09
C ALA A 678 13.83 1.65 -9.00
N CYS A 679 14.09 0.73 -9.93
CA CYS A 679 15.12 0.89 -10.97
C CYS A 679 14.89 2.17 -11.79
N LEU A 680 13.69 2.37 -12.34
CA LEU A 680 13.39 3.54 -13.17
C LEU A 680 13.44 4.87 -12.41
N ARG A 681 13.09 4.90 -11.13
CA ARG A 681 13.22 6.11 -10.29
C ARG A 681 14.67 6.51 -10.07
N LEU A 682 15.57 5.54 -9.93
CA LEU A 682 17.00 5.79 -9.91
C LEU A 682 17.45 6.40 -11.25
N LEU A 683 17.05 5.81 -12.38
CA LEU A 683 17.42 6.31 -13.70
C LEU A 683 16.83 7.71 -13.99
N ASP A 684 15.57 7.96 -13.61
CA ASP A 684 14.93 9.27 -13.75
C ASP A 684 15.61 10.36 -12.92
N ALA A 685 16.16 10.01 -11.75
CA ALA A 685 16.93 10.93 -10.90
C ALA A 685 18.34 11.22 -11.44
N LEU A 686 18.94 10.29 -12.19
CA LEU A 686 20.29 10.44 -12.76
C LEU A 686 20.33 11.27 -14.06
N LEU A 687 19.30 11.17 -14.89
CA LEU A 687 19.21 11.90 -16.16
C LEU A 687 19.22 13.45 -16.05
N PRO A 688 18.57 14.10 -15.06
CA PRO A 688 18.52 15.56 -14.95
C PRO A 688 19.76 16.18 -14.30
N LEU A 689 20.73 15.39 -13.80
CA LEU A 689 21.91 15.93 -13.14
C LEU A 689 22.63 16.94 -14.08
N ASP A 690 22.77 18.17 -13.59
CA ASP A 690 23.34 19.27 -14.35
C ASP A 690 24.83 19.02 -14.64
N GLY A 691 25.21 19.14 -15.92
CA GLY A 691 26.58 18.95 -16.41
C GLY A 691 26.82 17.61 -17.14
N PRO A 692 27.83 17.55 -18.04
CA PRO A 692 28.24 16.33 -18.74
C PRO A 692 29.00 15.38 -17.80
N GLY A 693 28.37 14.96 -16.70
CA GLY A 693 28.94 13.99 -15.78
C GLY A 693 29.05 12.60 -16.44
N PRO A 694 30.13 11.84 -16.15
CA PRO A 694 30.34 10.50 -16.74
C PRO A 694 29.19 9.54 -16.44
N LEU A 695 28.54 9.71 -15.28
CA LEU A 695 27.38 8.90 -14.87
C LEU A 695 26.15 9.14 -15.75
N ARG A 696 25.86 10.40 -16.08
CA ARG A 696 24.73 10.76 -16.97
C ARG A 696 24.96 10.22 -18.37
N GLN A 697 26.16 10.39 -18.91
CA GLN A 697 26.52 9.88 -20.24
C GLN A 697 26.47 8.36 -20.31
N MET A 698 26.94 7.65 -19.27
CA MET A 698 26.84 6.21 -19.16
C MET A 698 25.38 5.74 -19.16
N VAL A 699 24.52 6.34 -18.33
CA VAL A 699 23.09 6.01 -18.27
C VAL A 699 22.41 6.28 -19.61
N ALA A 700 22.68 7.44 -20.23
CA ALA A 700 22.12 7.81 -21.52
C ALA A 700 22.52 6.80 -22.61
N ARG A 701 23.81 6.46 -22.72
CA ARG A 701 24.33 5.49 -23.70
C ARG A 701 23.77 4.08 -23.49
N ALA A 702 23.71 3.62 -22.24
CA ALA A 702 23.17 2.30 -21.93
C ALA A 702 21.67 2.19 -22.30
N LEU A 703 20.91 3.28 -22.13
CA LEU A 703 19.49 3.35 -22.48
C LEU A 703 19.21 3.65 -23.96
N THR A 704 20.21 4.12 -24.73
CA THR A 704 20.08 4.28 -26.19
C THR A 704 20.51 3.04 -26.97
N ASP A 705 21.60 2.39 -26.54
CA ASP A 705 22.32 1.41 -27.37
C ASP A 705 22.48 0.04 -26.70
N GLY A 706 22.13 -0.11 -25.42
CA GLY A 706 22.27 -1.36 -24.66
C GLY A 706 20.97 -2.13 -24.41
N PRO A 707 21.05 -3.32 -23.79
CA PRO A 707 19.87 -4.12 -23.37
C PRO A 707 18.81 -3.36 -22.53
N PRO A 708 19.18 -2.40 -21.66
CA PRO A 708 18.21 -1.56 -20.96
C PRO A 708 17.23 -0.82 -21.87
N ALA A 709 17.63 -0.48 -23.10
CA ALA A 709 16.76 0.15 -24.08
C ALA A 709 15.57 -0.75 -24.44
N GLU A 710 15.81 -2.05 -24.64
CA GLU A 710 14.77 -3.04 -24.95
C GLU A 710 13.81 -3.19 -23.76
N THR A 711 14.33 -3.28 -22.54
CA THR A 711 13.50 -3.40 -21.33
C THR A 711 12.66 -2.15 -21.10
N LEU A 712 13.25 -0.95 -21.23
CA LEU A 712 12.52 0.32 -21.12
C LEU A 712 11.39 0.39 -22.15
N LEU A 713 11.67 0.01 -23.39
CA LEU A 713 10.67 0.03 -24.43
C LEU A 713 9.58 -1.02 -24.21
N ALA A 714 9.94 -2.24 -23.80
CA ALA A 714 8.97 -3.29 -23.47
C ALA A 714 7.97 -2.82 -22.41
N LEU A 715 8.42 -2.10 -21.38
CA LEU A 715 7.55 -1.51 -20.36
C LEU A 715 6.62 -0.41 -20.91
N VAL A 716 7.08 0.38 -21.88
CA VAL A 716 6.28 1.45 -22.51
C VAL A 716 5.27 0.90 -23.53
N VAL A 717 5.59 -0.18 -24.22
CA VAL A 717 4.81 -0.67 -25.39
C VAL A 717 3.58 -1.53 -25.02
N HIS A 718 3.27 -1.68 -23.73
CA HIS A 718 2.05 -2.39 -23.29
C HIS A 718 0.74 -1.71 -23.72
N GLY A 719 0.70 -0.38 -23.82
CA GLY A 719 -0.50 0.39 -24.15
C GLY A 719 -1.54 0.44 -23.02
N GLU A 720 -2.68 1.09 -23.28
CA GLU A 720 -3.74 1.28 -22.28
C GLU A 720 -4.44 -0.04 -21.90
N ALA A 721 -4.64 -0.95 -22.87
CA ALA A 721 -5.42 -2.17 -22.65
C ALA A 721 -4.90 -3.03 -21.49
N ARG A 722 -3.57 -3.08 -21.30
CA ARG A 722 -2.96 -3.80 -20.17
C ARG A 722 -3.28 -3.12 -18.83
N ILE A 723 -3.25 -1.78 -18.78
CA ILE A 723 -3.62 -1.02 -17.59
C ILE A 723 -5.09 -1.30 -17.23
N VAL A 724 -6.00 -1.18 -18.21
CA VAL A 724 -7.44 -1.42 -17.99
C VAL A 724 -7.69 -2.84 -17.49
N MET A 725 -7.04 -3.83 -18.09
CA MET A 725 -7.18 -5.22 -17.64
C MET A 725 -6.67 -5.42 -16.20
N LEU A 726 -5.52 -4.86 -15.82
CA LEU A 726 -5.01 -4.96 -14.44
C LEU A 726 -5.92 -4.23 -13.43
N LEU A 727 -6.53 -3.11 -13.83
CA LEU A 727 -7.54 -2.42 -13.04
C LEU A 727 -8.87 -3.21 -12.98
N GLU A 728 -9.20 -3.98 -14.01
CA GLU A 728 -10.34 -4.90 -14.01
C GLU A 728 -10.09 -6.15 -13.16
N GLU A 729 -8.83 -6.56 -12.95
CA GLU A 729 -8.49 -7.67 -12.07
C GLU A 729 -8.32 -7.27 -10.60
N GLN A 730 -7.92 -6.02 -10.32
CA GLN A 730 -7.65 -5.60 -8.94
C GLN A 730 -8.91 -5.59 -8.06
N THR A 731 -8.70 -5.88 -6.77
CA THR A 731 -9.74 -5.93 -5.73
C THR A 731 -10.11 -4.55 -5.19
N HIS A 732 -9.12 -3.65 -5.10
CA HIS A 732 -9.25 -2.30 -4.56
C HIS A 732 -8.74 -1.25 -5.54
N TRP A 733 -9.33 -0.06 -5.46
CA TRP A 733 -9.03 1.04 -6.37
C TRP A 733 -8.05 2.06 -5.83
N ASP A 734 -7.76 2.02 -4.52
CA ASP A 734 -6.78 2.91 -3.87
C ASP A 734 -5.38 2.25 -3.80
N THR A 735 -5.33 0.90 -3.89
CA THR A 735 -4.10 0.10 -3.99
C THR A 735 -4.31 -1.17 -4.79
N GLY A 736 -3.31 -1.55 -5.58
CA GLY A 736 -3.34 -2.79 -6.34
C GLY A 736 -2.34 -2.78 -7.49
N ALA A 737 -2.21 -3.93 -8.15
CA ALA A 737 -1.28 -4.12 -9.26
C ALA A 737 -1.52 -3.13 -10.41
N GLY A 738 -2.77 -2.78 -10.71
CA GLY A 738 -3.10 -1.81 -11.77
C GLY A 738 -2.56 -0.41 -11.48
N LEU A 739 -2.71 0.09 -10.25
CA LEU A 739 -2.15 1.38 -9.83
C LEU A 739 -0.63 1.37 -9.79
N GLU A 740 -0.01 0.32 -9.25
CA GLU A 740 1.45 0.21 -9.24
C GLU A 740 2.03 0.17 -10.65
N PHE A 741 1.33 -0.49 -11.57
CA PHE A 741 1.69 -0.50 -12.99
C PHE A 741 1.51 0.88 -13.67
N ILE A 742 0.46 1.64 -13.36
CA ILE A 742 0.34 3.04 -13.82
C ILE A 742 1.53 3.87 -13.35
N ARG A 743 1.94 3.72 -12.08
CA ARG A 743 3.11 4.42 -11.53
C ARG A 743 4.41 3.98 -12.22
N LEU A 744 4.55 2.71 -12.57
CA LEU A 744 5.68 2.19 -13.34
C LEU A 744 5.76 2.84 -14.72
N ILE A 745 4.66 2.80 -15.49
CA ILE A 745 4.60 3.37 -16.85
C ILE A 745 4.83 4.88 -16.82
N HIS A 746 4.30 5.60 -15.81
CA HIS A 746 4.57 7.01 -15.65
C HIS A 746 6.08 7.30 -15.60
N VAL A 747 6.82 6.59 -14.75
CA VAL A 747 8.27 6.80 -14.62
C VAL A 747 8.99 6.36 -15.90
N ALA A 748 8.59 5.24 -16.51
CA ALA A 748 9.15 4.78 -17.79
C ALA A 748 8.99 5.82 -18.91
N LEU A 749 7.79 6.40 -19.05
CA LEU A 749 7.52 7.48 -20.00
C LEU A 749 8.30 8.75 -19.67
N SER A 750 8.50 9.08 -18.39
CA SER A 750 9.36 10.21 -17.97
C SER A 750 10.81 10.01 -18.39
N VAL A 751 11.38 8.84 -18.08
CA VAL A 751 12.76 8.45 -18.44
C VAL A 751 12.96 8.55 -19.95
N LEU A 752 12.08 7.93 -20.74
CA LEU A 752 12.15 7.95 -22.20
C LEU A 752 12.01 9.39 -22.75
N ASN A 753 11.10 10.17 -22.18
CA ASN A 753 10.95 11.59 -22.52
C ASN A 753 12.25 12.35 -22.29
N ARG A 754 12.85 12.25 -21.10
CA ARG A 754 14.09 12.98 -20.75
C ARG A 754 15.26 12.55 -21.61
N LEU A 755 15.38 11.27 -21.91
CA LEU A 755 16.41 10.73 -22.79
C LEU A 755 16.35 11.36 -24.19
N LEU A 756 15.15 11.50 -24.77
CA LEU A 756 15.00 12.19 -26.06
C LEU A 756 15.32 13.68 -25.99
N VAL A 757 15.11 14.35 -24.86
CA VAL A 757 15.49 15.77 -24.69
C VAL A 757 17.00 15.93 -24.63
N LEU A 758 17.71 15.04 -23.93
CA LEU A 758 19.17 15.08 -23.88
C LEU A 758 19.75 14.92 -25.29
N ARG A 759 19.18 14.02 -26.10
CA ARG A 759 19.55 13.87 -27.50
C ARG A 759 19.27 15.11 -28.36
N CYS A 760 18.23 15.88 -28.05
CA CYS A 760 17.95 17.16 -28.73
C CYS A 760 18.94 18.27 -28.37
N ARG A 761 19.62 18.17 -27.22
CA ARG A 761 20.51 19.21 -26.66
C ARG A 761 21.99 18.94 -26.94
N GLU A 762 22.37 17.66 -27.12
CA GLU A 762 23.71 17.30 -27.54
C GLU A 762 23.85 17.55 -29.05
N ASP A 763 24.03 18.82 -29.40
CA ASP A 763 24.49 19.30 -30.71
C ASP A 763 25.91 18.76 -30.97
N LEU A 764 26.02 17.46 -31.25
CA LEU A 764 27.25 16.90 -31.80
C LEU A 764 27.47 17.54 -33.19
N PRO A 765 28.71 17.95 -33.52
CA PRO A 765 29.00 18.54 -34.82
C PRO A 765 28.50 17.63 -35.95
N GLN A 766 27.84 18.24 -36.94
CA GLN A 766 27.08 17.62 -38.05
C GLN A 766 27.81 16.52 -38.87
N GLN A 767 29.09 16.27 -38.63
CA GLN A 767 29.89 15.29 -39.35
C GLN A 767 29.84 13.86 -38.77
N GLN A 768 29.33 13.64 -37.55
CA GLN A 768 29.18 12.30 -36.96
C GLN A 768 27.73 11.76 -36.95
N GLN A 769 26.72 12.59 -37.24
CA GLN A 769 25.30 12.19 -37.26
C GLN A 769 24.92 11.21 -38.39
N GLN A 770 25.83 10.93 -39.34
CA GLN A 770 25.62 9.94 -40.40
C GLN A 770 25.98 8.49 -40.01
N GLN A 771 26.45 8.23 -38.80
CA GLN A 771 26.85 6.88 -38.39
C GLN A 771 25.83 6.24 -37.46
N GLN A 772 24.89 5.53 -38.10
CA GLN A 772 23.97 4.51 -37.56
C GLN A 772 22.87 4.99 -36.59
N ALA A 773 21.64 4.54 -36.86
CA ALA A 773 20.53 4.71 -35.93
C ALA A 773 20.82 3.92 -34.65
N SER A 774 20.64 4.55 -33.50
CA SER A 774 20.72 3.91 -32.18
C SER A 774 19.79 2.70 -32.09
N LEU A 775 20.07 1.78 -31.18
CA LEU A 775 19.19 0.64 -30.94
C LEU A 775 17.77 1.10 -30.60
N LEU A 776 17.64 2.10 -29.72
CA LEU A 776 16.35 2.68 -29.34
C LEU A 776 15.58 3.26 -30.55
N GLU A 777 16.25 3.95 -31.47
CA GLU A 777 15.62 4.45 -32.70
C GLU A 777 15.12 3.32 -33.58
N THR A 778 15.96 2.30 -33.76
CA THR A 778 15.62 1.12 -34.56
C THR A 778 14.41 0.43 -33.93
N LEU A 779 14.38 0.26 -32.62
CA LEU A 779 13.26 -0.35 -31.91
C LEU A 779 11.99 0.50 -31.98
N LEU A 780 12.07 1.81 -31.79
CA LEU A 780 10.91 2.73 -31.87
C LEU A 780 10.28 2.79 -33.27
N THR A 781 11.11 2.66 -34.31
CA THR A 781 10.69 2.71 -35.73
C THR A 781 10.39 1.33 -36.33
N SER A 782 10.80 0.25 -35.64
CA SER A 782 10.58 -1.12 -36.07
C SER A 782 9.10 -1.50 -36.16
N GLN A 783 8.80 -2.46 -37.04
CA GLN A 783 7.53 -3.16 -37.00
C GLN A 783 7.62 -4.34 -36.03
N PRO A 784 6.61 -4.56 -35.18
CA PRO A 784 6.61 -5.68 -34.24
C PRO A 784 6.64 -7.01 -34.99
N VAL A 785 7.47 -7.95 -34.51
CA VAL A 785 7.72 -9.26 -35.18
C VAL A 785 6.69 -10.33 -34.75
N GLY A 786 5.63 -9.97 -34.00
CA GLY A 786 4.62 -10.91 -33.51
C GLY A 786 3.18 -10.48 -33.80
N ARG A 787 2.28 -11.45 -34.02
CA ARG A 787 0.83 -11.20 -34.07
C ARG A 787 0.35 -10.69 -32.70
N GLY A 788 -0.19 -9.47 -32.65
CA GLY A 788 -0.79 -8.88 -31.44
C GLY A 788 0.08 -7.88 -30.68
N GLN A 789 1.34 -7.65 -31.08
CA GLN A 789 2.16 -6.57 -30.53
C GLN A 789 1.86 -5.26 -31.24
N LEU A 790 1.67 -4.19 -30.46
CA LEU A 790 1.44 -2.85 -31.00
C LEU A 790 2.75 -2.25 -31.50
N ARG A 791 2.66 -1.42 -32.55
CA ARG A 791 3.79 -0.56 -32.92
C ARG A 791 4.10 0.36 -31.74
N PRO A 792 5.38 0.58 -31.38
CA PRO A 792 5.71 1.36 -30.18
C PRO A 792 5.06 2.74 -30.11
N VAL A 793 5.08 3.48 -31.24
CA VAL A 793 4.46 4.79 -31.37
C VAL A 793 2.94 4.74 -31.19
N LEU A 794 2.29 3.67 -31.67
CA LEU A 794 0.85 3.45 -31.48
C LEU A 794 0.53 3.14 -30.01
N ALA A 795 1.32 2.28 -29.35
CA ALA A 795 1.17 1.98 -27.93
C ALA A 795 1.31 3.25 -27.06
N ILE A 796 2.26 4.13 -27.39
CA ILE A 796 2.41 5.44 -26.74
C ILE A 796 1.15 6.29 -26.95
N ALA A 797 0.64 6.35 -28.18
CA ALA A 797 -0.57 7.12 -28.47
C ALA A 797 -1.82 6.56 -27.76
N GLN A 798 -1.89 5.26 -27.49
CA GLN A 798 -3.00 4.66 -26.74
C GLN A 798 -3.07 5.14 -25.28
N TYR A 799 -1.99 5.66 -24.69
CA TYR A 799 -2.09 6.26 -23.35
C TYR A 799 -2.93 7.55 -23.31
N LEU A 800 -3.28 8.15 -24.46
CA LEU A 800 -4.21 9.28 -24.57
C LEU A 800 -5.63 8.98 -24.10
N PHE A 801 -6.00 7.72 -24.12
CA PHE A 801 -7.32 7.26 -23.73
C PHE A 801 -7.45 7.18 -22.20
N HIS A 802 -6.31 7.06 -21.50
CA HIS A 802 -6.27 6.89 -20.05
C HIS A 802 -6.84 8.08 -19.27
N ARG A 803 -7.61 7.80 -18.21
CA ARG A 803 -8.34 8.80 -17.39
C ARG A 803 -8.03 8.82 -15.91
N HIS A 804 -7.46 7.73 -15.36
CA HIS A 804 -7.15 7.67 -13.93
C HIS A 804 -5.99 8.60 -13.53
N ASN A 805 -5.06 8.84 -14.44
CA ASN A 805 -3.91 9.72 -14.21
C ASN A 805 -3.72 10.67 -15.40
N PRO A 806 -3.99 11.99 -15.27
CA PRO A 806 -3.86 12.96 -16.37
C PRO A 806 -2.42 13.25 -16.77
N HIS A 807 -1.44 12.89 -15.93
CA HIS A 807 -0.03 13.04 -16.28
C HIS A 807 0.39 12.03 -17.35
N LEU A 808 -0.23 10.84 -17.38
CA LEU A 808 0.08 9.81 -18.36
C LEU A 808 -0.19 10.25 -19.82
N PRO A 809 -1.40 10.74 -20.19
CA PRO A 809 -1.65 11.25 -21.52
C PRO A 809 -0.80 12.49 -21.84
N THR A 810 -0.49 13.32 -20.83
CA THR A 810 0.38 14.49 -20.99
C THR A 810 1.81 14.07 -21.37
N LEU A 811 2.38 13.08 -20.68
CA LEU A 811 3.70 12.51 -21.00
C LEU A 811 3.70 11.82 -22.36
N ALA A 812 2.62 11.13 -22.72
CA ALA A 812 2.46 10.49 -24.02
C ALA A 812 2.46 11.51 -25.17
N ILE A 813 1.71 12.63 -25.04
CA ILE A 813 1.72 13.71 -26.05
C ILE A 813 3.06 14.40 -26.15
N ARG A 814 3.70 14.70 -25.02
CA ARG A 814 5.06 15.27 -25.02
C ARG A 814 6.06 14.34 -25.69
N LEU A 815 5.89 13.03 -25.51
CA LEU A 815 6.71 12.03 -26.18
C LEU A 815 6.45 12.02 -27.69
N LEU A 816 5.18 11.98 -28.13
CA LEU A 816 4.82 12.07 -29.55
C LEU A 816 5.33 13.36 -30.20
N LEU A 817 5.29 14.48 -29.50
CA LEU A 817 5.88 15.76 -29.93
C LEU A 817 7.38 15.62 -30.16
N ARG A 818 8.11 14.99 -29.24
CA ARG A 818 9.55 14.79 -29.38
C ARG A 818 9.88 13.85 -30.52
N LEU A 819 9.15 12.74 -30.65
CA LEU A 819 9.29 11.82 -31.77
C LEU A 819 9.08 12.53 -33.12
N ALA A 820 8.10 13.44 -33.20
CA ALA A 820 7.84 14.25 -34.40
C ALA A 820 8.96 15.23 -34.74
N LYS A 821 9.79 15.66 -33.77
CA LYS A 821 10.92 16.57 -33.99
C LYS A 821 12.21 15.83 -34.29
N VAL A 822 12.49 14.76 -33.54
CA VAL A 822 13.79 14.08 -33.53
C VAL A 822 13.91 13.10 -34.68
N PHE A 823 12.82 12.41 -35.04
CA PHE A 823 12.88 11.34 -36.04
C PHE A 823 12.17 11.75 -37.34
N PRO A 824 12.75 11.45 -38.51
CA PRO A 824 12.16 11.76 -39.82
C PRO A 824 10.98 10.84 -40.19
N MET A 825 10.40 10.12 -39.23
CA MET A 825 9.33 9.14 -39.46
C MET A 825 7.95 9.80 -39.52
N SER A 826 7.05 9.25 -40.35
CA SER A 826 5.65 9.70 -40.41
C SER A 826 4.83 9.10 -39.27
N LEU A 827 4.42 9.93 -38.30
CA LEU A 827 3.56 9.50 -37.19
C LEU A 827 2.22 8.95 -37.69
N LEU A 828 1.68 9.53 -38.77
CA LEU A 828 0.44 9.07 -39.39
C LEU A 828 0.57 7.62 -39.90
N ALA A 829 1.70 7.30 -40.54
CA ALA A 829 1.97 5.94 -41.00
C ALA A 829 2.15 4.97 -39.82
N SER A 830 2.76 5.43 -38.72
CA SER A 830 2.93 4.65 -37.49
C SER A 830 1.60 4.31 -36.81
N PHE A 831 0.65 5.25 -36.77
CA PHE A 831 -0.71 5.01 -36.24
C PHE A 831 -1.52 4.02 -37.08
N GLY A 832 -1.31 3.99 -38.40
CA GLY A 832 -2.00 3.06 -39.30
C GLY A 832 -3.52 3.23 -39.25
N GLN A 833 -4.24 2.12 -39.02
CA GLN A 833 -5.71 2.08 -39.03
C GLN A 833 -6.35 2.88 -37.87
N ASP A 834 -5.63 3.08 -36.76
CA ASP A 834 -6.13 3.79 -35.58
C ASP A 834 -5.91 5.31 -35.65
N SER A 835 -5.30 5.82 -36.73
CA SER A 835 -4.99 7.24 -36.92
C SER A 835 -6.22 8.13 -36.73
N ASP A 836 -7.37 7.70 -37.23
CA ASP A 836 -8.64 8.41 -37.10
C ASP A 836 -9.13 8.51 -35.65
N VAL A 837 -9.03 7.41 -34.90
CA VAL A 837 -9.48 7.34 -33.51
C VAL A 837 -8.58 8.24 -32.66
N ILE A 838 -7.26 8.14 -32.84
CA ILE A 838 -6.28 8.96 -32.10
C ILE A 838 -6.50 10.45 -32.36
N CYS A 839 -6.64 10.86 -33.63
CA CYS A 839 -6.92 12.25 -33.98
C CYS A 839 -8.21 12.76 -33.33
N SER A 840 -9.27 11.95 -33.35
CA SER A 840 -10.55 12.31 -32.72
C SER A 840 -10.43 12.48 -31.21
N VAL A 841 -9.61 11.65 -30.55
CA VAL A 841 -9.39 11.71 -29.11
C VAL A 841 -8.61 12.97 -28.74
N ILE A 842 -7.54 13.30 -29.46
CA ILE A 842 -6.76 14.53 -29.25
C ILE A 842 -7.67 15.76 -29.31
N LEU A 843 -8.50 15.87 -30.35
CA LEU A 843 -9.43 17.00 -30.51
C LEU A 843 -10.51 17.02 -29.42
N ARG A 844 -11.07 15.86 -29.05
CA ARG A 844 -12.07 15.75 -27.99
C ARG A 844 -11.50 16.18 -26.63
N ARG A 845 -10.27 15.78 -26.31
CA ARG A 845 -9.55 16.16 -25.07
C ARG A 845 -9.27 17.66 -25.04
N LEU A 846 -8.88 18.24 -26.17
CA LEU A 846 -8.66 19.69 -26.29
C LEU A 846 -9.96 20.49 -26.09
N ARG A 847 -11.09 20.00 -26.64
CA ARG A 847 -12.42 20.64 -26.53
C ARG A 847 -13.07 20.46 -25.15
N ALA A 848 -12.71 19.43 -24.39
CA ALA A 848 -13.35 19.12 -23.11
C ALA A 848 -13.05 20.19 -22.04
N GLU A 849 -14.10 20.74 -21.43
CA GLU A 849 -13.98 21.79 -20.39
C GLU A 849 -13.32 21.28 -19.11
N THR A 850 -13.54 20.01 -18.77
CA THR A 850 -13.06 19.34 -17.56
C THR A 850 -11.69 18.68 -17.70
N GLU A 851 -11.03 18.85 -18.84
CA GLU A 851 -9.70 18.27 -19.07
C GLU A 851 -8.59 19.14 -18.49
N ASP A 852 -7.53 18.50 -17.99
CA ASP A 852 -6.39 19.17 -17.37
C ASP A 852 -5.71 20.19 -18.29
N ALA A 853 -5.38 21.37 -17.73
CA ALA A 853 -4.77 22.45 -18.50
C ALA A 853 -3.39 22.05 -19.04
N SER A 854 -2.62 21.25 -18.27
CA SER A 854 -1.28 20.83 -18.70
C SER A 854 -1.33 19.91 -19.92
N LEU A 855 -2.36 19.06 -20.03
CA LEU A 855 -2.62 18.25 -21.21
C LEU A 855 -2.99 19.11 -22.41
N LYS A 856 -3.88 20.11 -22.24
CA LYS A 856 -4.26 21.03 -23.32
C LYS A 856 -3.06 21.78 -23.88
N VAL A 857 -2.21 22.31 -23.00
CA VAL A 857 -0.95 22.97 -23.40
C VAL A 857 -0.07 22.00 -24.19
N ALA A 858 0.12 20.78 -23.70
CA ALA A 858 0.92 19.78 -24.39
C ALA A 858 0.35 19.41 -25.78
N VAL A 859 -0.98 19.34 -25.93
CA VAL A 859 -1.64 19.12 -27.21
C VAL A 859 -1.42 20.29 -28.16
N LEU A 860 -1.53 21.54 -27.69
CA LEU A 860 -1.27 22.73 -28.50
C LEU A 860 0.19 22.78 -28.99
N ASP A 861 1.15 22.49 -28.11
CA ASP A 861 2.57 22.40 -28.46
C ASP A 861 2.83 21.31 -29.51
N PHE A 862 2.12 20.18 -29.39
CA PHE A 862 2.19 19.08 -30.35
C PHE A 862 1.65 19.50 -31.72
N LEU A 863 0.49 20.15 -31.76
CA LEU A 863 -0.09 20.69 -33.00
C LEU A 863 0.83 21.71 -33.66
N ALA A 864 1.40 22.65 -32.89
CA ALA A 864 2.36 23.63 -33.39
C ALA A 864 3.60 22.96 -33.99
N THR A 865 4.08 21.88 -33.37
CA THR A 865 5.19 21.08 -33.91
C THR A 865 4.79 20.37 -35.21
N CYS A 866 3.61 19.76 -35.27
CA CYS A 866 3.13 19.07 -36.46
C CYS A 866 3.01 19.98 -37.69
N VAL A 867 2.77 21.28 -37.52
CA VAL A 867 2.80 22.28 -38.62
C VAL A 867 4.15 22.28 -39.32
N THR A 868 5.24 22.15 -38.56
CA THR A 868 6.60 22.21 -39.11
C THR A 868 7.11 20.85 -39.58
N SER A 869 6.83 19.78 -38.85
CA SER A 869 7.50 18.48 -39.08
C SER A 869 6.59 17.34 -39.54
N GLN A 870 5.25 17.45 -39.44
CA GLN A 870 4.31 16.36 -39.73
C GLN A 870 3.04 16.86 -40.47
N PRO A 871 3.16 17.38 -41.70
CA PRO A 871 2.04 18.01 -42.42
C PRO A 871 0.87 17.04 -42.71
N GLY A 872 1.15 15.76 -42.97
CA GLY A 872 0.11 14.76 -43.24
C GLY A 872 -0.80 14.48 -42.04
N LEU A 873 -0.24 14.48 -40.82
CA LEU A 873 -1.04 14.32 -39.60
C LEU A 873 -1.88 15.57 -39.33
N LEU A 874 -1.32 16.76 -39.54
CA LEU A 874 -2.04 18.02 -39.39
C LEU A 874 -3.25 18.11 -40.32
N GLN A 875 -3.09 17.73 -41.59
CA GLN A 875 -4.20 17.75 -42.55
C GLN A 875 -5.38 16.86 -42.09
N ARG A 876 -5.08 15.69 -41.51
CA ARG A 876 -6.12 14.79 -40.96
C ARG A 876 -6.83 15.41 -39.75
N LEU A 877 -6.08 16.08 -38.87
CA LEU A 877 -6.62 16.78 -37.70
C LEU A 877 -7.51 17.98 -38.11
N LEU A 878 -7.07 18.80 -39.06
CA LEU A 878 -7.83 19.95 -39.56
C LEU A 878 -9.12 19.52 -40.27
N GLY A 879 -9.07 18.46 -41.10
CA GLY A 879 -10.26 17.93 -41.76
C GLY A 879 -11.33 17.44 -40.78
N ARG A 880 -10.94 16.99 -39.58
CA ARG A 880 -11.86 16.62 -38.49
C ARG A 880 -12.30 17.79 -37.63
N TRP A 881 -11.56 18.90 -37.62
CA TRP A 881 -11.90 20.06 -36.80
C TRP A 881 -13.08 20.85 -37.39
N GLN A 882 -13.22 20.81 -38.72
CA GLN A 882 -14.31 21.44 -39.48
C GLN A 882 -15.64 20.65 -39.42
N HIS A 883 -15.61 19.42 -38.88
CA HIS A 883 -16.77 18.57 -38.60
C HIS A 883 -17.00 18.46 -37.08
#